data_AF-E0UG47-F1
#
_entry.id   AF-E0UG47-F1
#
_cell.length_a   1.000
_cell.length_b   1.000
_cell.length_c   1.000
_cell.angle_alpha   90.00
_cell.angle_beta   90.00
_cell.angle_gamma   90.00
#
_symmetry.space_group_name_H-M   'P 1'
#
loop_
_entity.id
_entity.type
_entity.pdbx_description
1 polymer ?
#
loop_
_entity_poly.entity_id
_entity_poly.type
_entity_poly.pdbx_seq_one_letter_code
_entity_poly.pdbx_strand_id
1 'polypeptide(L)'
;MLIDYRPQIQRHTIAVLSVTIALLLMLLINPWISMQSSPFLMFFLAVTVSAWYGGIKPGLVATILSALASYYWFVLPLHSFDLILTEAFRTLIFFIECCLICILCEALHQAKKRVEQNLQFLQEKEALLEMTNTQVSQILESITEGFFTVDHQWGFTYINHHCEMIFERAKQELLGQNIWQVLPEVEATVYEQFHQALAQQRSIRLEKSIFSQSEQYYEIRAYPIPKGLAVYVLDVTEQRLANRQLKESELRFRQLAENIDQVFWISSAQKANLLYISPAYQTIWGKSCDSLYEFPRSWLDSVHPEDQQRVAKATEKLRSTQEDFKEDYRIIRPDGEIRWIAARTFFIRDENGNKYRVAGLAEDITERKRAEEANKESERRFRRLVESNLFGVAFANTQGKVHYANDYYLRMLGYTQQELQAGLISWERMTPAEWLPLDFKALEELKIKGVATAFEKEYFHKKGQRVPILIGAAFLDEPYSKATEMIGFFLDLTRVKEAEKALQRREEELHLIADAAPALIAYVDANECYRFNNGRYEQWFGIPIEQIKGKTIKETIGDKLYQDIRPRIEQVLKGEEVSYEQEIFLPIGECRYIRANYVPRFDGEGKVEGFVALINDITDRKRIEDNLRESEERFRMMANSSPVMIWVSDETGGRTFVNQTWLNLSGRSFQEELGDGWTKSLHPEDVSRCLDTYLYALDAHQPFEIEYRIKAANGEYRWILERGCPRFTKFAKFSGYIGSCTDVTERQRALQALQESEQALQQHAQMLDLANDSIIICDLDESIAYWNQGAERLYGWTKAEVQGQRINSLLKTVFPQSISEIHDILKTLGYWQGELTQTREDGSQIVVSSRWTLQYNSDGQPIAILAISDDITERKQVEAALLRSEERFRGIFEQAAVGMSLLNLEGRWLRVNHKLSLIVGYSPEELLEMTFQEITYPEDLETNLNYVRQLLAGEIETYSMEKRYIRRDQSLIWVEITVSLVREAGHSSQQIGQPQYFITVVEEIGERKQAERALQERAVELTSLNTVLASTTAMLQKRNQELDQFAYIVSHDLKAPLRAIANLSEWIEEDLQAELPPENQQQLQLLRQRVYRMENLINGVLEYSRVGRKETTIETFSVLELLTDVIDSLSPPPTFTIEIVSPMPTLTGIKLFLGQIFSNLIGNAINHHPRADGHVWISAKELENFYEFAVSDDGKGIAPEHHQRIFGIFQTLEKSEKPESTGIGLAIVKKIVELQGGNITVESEVNQGTTFHFSWPK
;
A
#
# COMPACT_ATOMS: atom_id res chain seq x y z
N MET A 1 -42.62 46.40 56.23
CA MET A 1 -41.61 46.65 57.28
C MET A 1 -42.25 47.18 58.59
N LEU A 2 -43.36 46.60 59.05
CA LEU A 2 -44.03 46.93 60.34
C LEU A 2 -44.81 45.75 60.96
N ILE A 3 -44.60 44.51 60.46
CA ILE A 3 -45.34 43.31 60.90
C ILE A 3 -44.48 42.36 61.77
N ASP A 4 -43.16 42.55 61.83
CA ASP A 4 -42.26 41.63 62.56
C ASP A 4 -42.08 41.92 64.07
N TYR A 5 -42.64 43.01 64.61
CA TYR A 5 -42.37 43.42 66.00
C TYR A 5 -43.40 42.99 67.06
N ARG A 6 -44.61 42.52 66.67
CA ARG A 6 -45.66 42.11 67.62
C ARG A 6 -45.48 40.73 68.31
N PRO A 7 -44.72 39.73 67.81
CA PRO A 7 -44.73 38.40 68.42
C PRO A 7 -43.74 38.21 69.58
N GLN A 8 -42.76 39.10 69.80
CA GLN A 8 -41.75 38.89 70.87
C GLN A 8 -42.27 39.24 72.27
N ILE A 9 -43.10 40.28 72.42
CA ILE A 9 -43.60 40.71 73.73
C ILE A 9 -44.59 39.67 74.30
N GLN A 10 -45.49 39.13 73.47
CA GLN A 10 -46.47 38.12 73.90
C GLN A 10 -45.80 36.83 74.43
N ARG A 11 -44.66 36.43 73.84
CA ARG A 11 -43.94 35.21 74.22
C ARG A 11 -43.28 35.32 75.60
N HIS A 12 -42.76 36.49 75.97
CA HIS A 12 -42.18 36.71 77.30
C HIS A 12 -43.24 36.94 78.38
N THR A 13 -44.41 37.50 78.02
CA THR A 13 -45.55 37.62 78.96
C THR A 13 -46.04 36.25 79.44
N ILE A 14 -46.07 35.24 78.57
CA ILE A 14 -46.45 33.86 78.93
C ILE A 14 -45.47 33.26 79.95
N ALA A 15 -44.17 33.56 79.83
CA ALA A 15 -43.15 33.11 80.77
C ALA A 15 -43.35 33.70 82.18
N VAL A 16 -43.66 35.00 82.27
CA VAL A 16 -43.92 35.63 83.56
C VAL A 16 -45.23 35.12 84.17
N LEU A 17 -46.28 34.97 83.37
CA LEU A 17 -47.60 34.52 83.83
C LEU A 17 -47.56 33.06 84.32
N SER A 18 -46.90 32.16 83.59
CA SER A 18 -46.79 30.74 83.95
C SER A 18 -46.02 30.55 85.26
N VAL A 19 -44.91 31.29 85.45
CA VAL A 19 -44.12 31.25 86.69
C VAL A 19 -44.91 31.85 87.86
N THR A 20 -45.67 32.92 87.63
CA THR A 20 -46.51 33.52 88.69
C THR A 20 -47.61 32.57 89.13
N ILE A 21 -48.27 31.89 88.19
CA ILE A 21 -49.29 30.87 88.49
C ILE A 21 -48.66 29.69 89.24
N ALA A 22 -47.50 29.21 88.81
CA ALA A 22 -46.80 28.12 89.49
C ALA A 22 -46.41 28.50 90.92
N LEU A 23 -45.91 29.72 91.15
CA LEU A 23 -45.59 30.23 92.48
C LEU A 23 -46.83 30.31 93.38
N LEU A 24 -47.95 30.87 92.88
CA LEU A 24 -49.20 30.96 93.63
C LEU A 24 -49.75 29.59 94.01
N LEU A 25 -49.72 28.63 93.08
CA LEU A 25 -50.15 27.26 93.35
C LEU A 25 -49.26 26.60 94.40
N MET A 26 -47.93 26.76 94.28
CA MET A 26 -47.02 26.22 95.28
C MET A 26 -47.23 26.83 96.66
N LEU A 27 -47.45 28.14 96.77
CA LEU A 27 -47.75 28.80 98.05
C LEU A 27 -49.07 28.30 98.66
N LEU A 28 -50.08 28.03 97.83
CA LEU A 28 -51.39 27.54 98.26
C LEU A 28 -51.34 26.08 98.73
N ILE A 29 -50.50 25.25 98.09
CA ILE A 29 -50.32 23.83 98.43
C ILE A 29 -49.35 23.63 99.60
N ASN A 30 -48.40 24.54 99.82
CA ASN A 30 -47.33 24.42 100.83
C ASN A 30 -47.81 24.07 102.27
N PRO A 31 -48.96 24.56 102.77
CA PRO A 31 -49.47 24.16 104.08
C PRO A 31 -49.88 22.68 104.18
N TRP A 32 -50.22 22.07 103.06
CA TRP A 32 -50.71 20.69 102.96
C TRP A 32 -49.60 19.70 102.64
N ILE A 33 -48.65 20.13 101.81
CA ILE A 33 -47.48 19.34 101.40
C ILE A 33 -46.28 20.27 101.47
N SER A 34 -45.30 19.96 102.33
CA SER A 34 -44.11 20.80 102.47
C SER A 34 -43.35 20.89 101.15
N MET A 35 -43.40 22.05 100.51
CA MET A 35 -42.71 22.33 99.25
C MET A 35 -41.19 22.48 99.44
N GLN A 36 -40.70 22.51 100.69
CA GLN A 36 -39.28 22.55 101.00
C GLN A 36 -38.53 21.30 100.52
N SER A 37 -39.21 20.14 100.49
CA SER A 37 -38.62 18.89 100.01
C SER A 37 -38.49 18.83 98.48
N SER A 38 -39.33 19.59 97.77
CA SER A 38 -39.41 19.61 96.30
C SER A 38 -39.65 21.04 95.77
N PRO A 39 -38.69 21.96 95.96
CA PRO A 39 -38.92 23.40 95.81
C PRO A 39 -39.11 23.84 94.34
N PHE A 40 -38.86 22.95 93.36
CA PHE A 40 -38.96 23.25 91.93
C PHE A 40 -40.13 22.57 91.20
N LEU A 41 -40.96 21.78 91.90
CA LEU A 41 -41.88 20.82 91.27
C LEU A 41 -42.81 21.44 90.21
N MET A 42 -43.53 22.51 90.56
CA MET A 42 -44.48 23.15 89.63
C MET A 42 -43.78 24.08 88.63
N PHE A 43 -42.53 24.47 88.91
CA PHE A 43 -41.78 25.36 88.05
C PHE A 43 -41.26 24.66 86.78
N PHE A 44 -40.99 23.36 86.83
CA PHE A 44 -40.70 22.59 85.61
C PHE A 44 -41.83 22.67 84.58
N LEU A 45 -43.09 22.63 85.05
CA LEU A 45 -44.25 22.78 84.18
C LEU A 45 -44.33 24.18 83.58
N ALA A 46 -44.08 25.22 84.39
CA ALA A 46 -44.04 26.60 83.91
C ALA A 46 -42.96 26.81 82.84
N VAL A 47 -41.75 26.26 83.04
CA VAL A 47 -40.65 26.31 82.06
C VAL A 47 -41.03 25.56 80.78
N THR A 48 -41.61 24.37 80.90
CA THR A 48 -41.99 23.54 79.75
C THR A 48 -43.05 24.23 78.89
N VAL A 49 -44.10 24.79 79.51
CA VAL A 49 -45.15 25.54 78.80
C VAL A 49 -44.57 26.78 78.11
N SER A 50 -43.65 27.48 78.77
CA SER A 50 -43.01 28.68 78.23
C SER A 50 -42.06 28.36 77.08
N ALA A 51 -41.30 27.27 77.17
CA ALA A 51 -40.42 26.79 76.11
C ALA A 51 -41.21 26.27 74.90
N TRP A 52 -42.31 25.55 75.14
CA TRP A 52 -43.17 24.99 74.10
C TRP A 52 -43.85 26.08 73.26
N TYR A 53 -44.36 27.12 73.90
CA TYR A 53 -45.12 28.18 73.22
C TYR A 53 -44.24 29.33 72.73
N GLY A 54 -43.16 29.63 73.48
CA GLY A 54 -42.31 30.80 73.25
C GLY A 54 -40.96 30.50 72.59
N GLY A 55 -40.53 29.24 72.56
CA GLY A 55 -39.20 28.81 72.14
C GLY A 55 -38.15 28.94 73.26
N ILE A 56 -36.88 28.77 72.89
CA ILE A 56 -35.78 28.66 73.87
C ILE A 56 -35.62 29.91 74.76
N LYS A 57 -35.82 31.13 74.21
CA LYS A 57 -35.59 32.39 74.95
C LYS A 57 -36.61 32.62 76.08
N PRO A 58 -37.94 32.52 75.86
CA PRO A 58 -38.92 32.58 76.94
C PRO A 58 -38.82 31.43 77.95
N GLY A 59 -38.45 30.23 77.50
CA GLY A 59 -38.17 29.09 78.38
C GLY A 59 -37.04 29.40 79.36
N LEU A 60 -35.91 29.93 78.88
CA LEU A 60 -34.78 30.34 79.74
C LEU A 60 -35.16 31.48 80.71
N VAL A 61 -35.99 32.43 80.28
CA VAL A 61 -36.52 33.49 81.17
C VAL A 61 -37.39 32.89 82.27
N ALA A 62 -38.28 31.96 81.94
CA ALA A 62 -39.09 31.25 82.93
C ALA A 62 -38.22 30.43 83.90
N THR A 63 -37.12 29.83 83.44
CA THR A 63 -36.17 29.08 84.28
C THR A 63 -35.52 29.99 85.32
N ILE A 64 -35.02 31.16 84.90
CA ILE A 64 -34.39 32.12 85.81
C ILE A 64 -35.40 32.64 86.84
N LEU A 65 -36.59 33.05 86.40
CA LEU A 65 -37.64 33.54 87.30
C LEU A 65 -38.12 32.46 88.27
N SER A 66 -38.23 31.21 87.81
CA SER A 66 -38.59 30.07 88.63
C SER A 66 -37.54 29.75 89.69
N ALA A 67 -36.26 29.79 89.34
CA ALA A 67 -35.17 29.56 90.27
C ALA A 67 -35.14 30.64 91.36
N LEU A 68 -35.27 31.92 90.97
CA LEU A 68 -35.32 33.04 91.92
C LEU A 68 -36.52 32.95 92.87
N ALA A 69 -37.70 32.62 92.33
CA ALA A 69 -38.90 32.48 93.14
C ALA A 69 -38.80 31.28 94.09
N SER A 70 -38.41 30.12 93.56
CA SER A 70 -38.23 28.92 94.36
C SER A 70 -37.26 29.14 95.53
N TYR A 71 -36.13 29.79 95.25
CA TYR A 71 -35.09 30.06 96.22
C TYR A 71 -35.54 31.00 97.34
N TYR A 72 -36.26 32.08 97.01
CA TYR A 72 -36.70 33.05 98.01
C TYR A 72 -37.81 32.53 98.95
N TRP A 73 -38.75 31.72 98.43
CA TRP A 73 -39.95 31.29 99.17
C TRP A 73 -39.89 29.88 99.75
N PHE A 74 -39.03 28.99 99.25
CA PHE A 74 -39.08 27.56 99.64
C PHE A 74 -37.73 26.97 100.06
N VAL A 75 -36.62 27.71 99.94
CA VAL A 75 -35.27 27.27 100.35
C VAL A 75 -34.83 28.00 101.62
N LEU A 76 -34.25 27.28 102.60
CA LEU A 76 -33.82 27.84 103.88
C LEU A 76 -32.42 28.51 103.79
N PRO A 77 -32.21 29.69 104.41
CA PRO A 77 -33.17 30.44 105.22
C PRO A 77 -34.22 31.15 104.37
N LEU A 78 -35.50 30.99 104.74
CA LEU A 78 -36.62 31.59 104.01
C LEU A 78 -36.53 33.11 104.01
N HIS A 79 -36.95 33.74 102.90
CA HIS A 79 -36.90 35.20 102.71
C HIS A 79 -35.50 35.82 102.75
N SER A 80 -34.46 35.00 102.57
CA SER A 80 -33.06 35.44 102.43
C SER A 80 -32.46 34.86 101.13
N PHE A 81 -31.34 35.43 100.68
CA PHE A 81 -30.58 34.93 99.54
C PHE A 81 -29.25 34.27 99.95
N ASP A 82 -29.17 33.71 101.17
CA ASP A 82 -27.95 33.10 101.70
C ASP A 82 -27.74 31.69 101.14
N LEU A 83 -26.66 31.52 100.35
CA LEU A 83 -26.44 30.33 99.53
C LEU A 83 -25.72 29.23 100.33
N ILE A 84 -26.45 28.17 100.69
CA ILE A 84 -25.87 26.95 101.27
C ILE A 84 -25.48 26.00 100.12
N LEU A 85 -24.30 25.39 100.22
CA LEU A 85 -23.68 24.58 99.14
C LEU A 85 -24.60 23.47 98.60
N THR A 86 -25.38 22.82 99.47
CA THR A 86 -26.33 21.75 99.11
C THR A 86 -27.51 22.27 98.27
N GLU A 87 -28.00 23.47 98.55
CA GLU A 87 -29.12 24.08 97.82
C GLU A 87 -28.66 24.72 96.51
N ALA A 88 -27.40 25.18 96.46
CA ALA A 88 -26.75 25.60 95.23
C ALA A 88 -26.70 24.45 94.20
N PHE A 89 -26.40 23.23 94.65
CA PHE A 89 -26.33 22.06 93.79
C PHE A 89 -27.71 21.67 93.23
N ARG A 90 -28.77 21.73 94.05
CA ARG A 90 -30.15 21.46 93.61
C ARG A 90 -30.64 22.49 92.59
N THR A 91 -30.31 23.76 92.82
CA THR A 91 -30.64 24.85 91.89
C THR A 91 -29.88 24.71 90.56
N LEU A 92 -28.63 24.25 90.60
CA LEU A 92 -27.84 23.96 89.41
C LEU A 92 -28.42 22.81 88.58
N ILE A 93 -28.83 21.71 89.23
CA ILE A 93 -29.50 20.58 88.56
C ILE A 93 -30.79 21.05 87.89
N PHE A 94 -31.63 21.82 88.60
CA PHE A 94 -32.85 22.41 88.04
C PHE A 94 -32.56 23.22 86.78
N PHE A 95 -31.48 24.02 86.78
CA PHE A 95 -31.09 24.84 85.64
C PHE A 95 -30.67 23.99 84.43
N ILE A 96 -29.91 22.92 84.66
CA ILE A 96 -29.46 21.99 83.60
C ILE A 96 -30.66 21.27 83.00
N GLU A 97 -31.55 20.73 83.83
CA GLU A 97 -32.76 20.03 83.37
C GLU A 97 -33.68 20.96 82.57
N CYS A 98 -33.88 22.19 83.04
CA CYS A 98 -34.67 23.18 82.32
C CYS A 98 -34.03 23.61 81.00
N CYS A 99 -32.70 23.77 80.95
CA CYS A 99 -31.98 24.05 79.70
C CYS A 99 -32.16 22.90 78.69
N LEU A 100 -32.07 21.65 79.16
CA LEU A 100 -32.28 20.47 78.34
C LEU A 100 -33.71 20.40 77.79
N ILE A 101 -34.71 20.69 78.62
CA ILE A 101 -36.11 20.80 78.19
C ILE A 101 -36.28 21.87 77.10
N CYS A 102 -35.64 23.03 77.27
CA CYS A 102 -35.72 24.12 76.29
C CYS A 102 -35.06 23.73 74.95
N ILE A 103 -33.90 23.06 74.98
CA ILE A 103 -33.21 22.56 73.78
C ILE A 103 -34.06 21.50 73.06
N LEU A 104 -34.64 20.57 73.82
CA LEU A 104 -35.48 19.50 73.26
C LEU A 104 -36.72 20.06 72.57
N CYS A 105 -37.39 21.05 73.19
CA CYS A 105 -38.56 21.70 72.59
C CYS A 105 -38.22 22.43 71.29
N GLU A 106 -37.06 23.11 71.24
CA GLU A 106 -36.59 23.80 70.02
C GLU A 106 -36.26 22.80 68.90
N ALA A 107 -35.59 21.70 69.23
CA ALA A 107 -35.31 20.62 68.28
C ALA A 107 -36.59 20.01 67.70
N LEU A 108 -37.63 19.82 68.54
CA LEU A 108 -38.92 19.29 68.10
C LEU A 108 -39.66 20.26 67.17
N HIS A 109 -39.59 21.57 67.44
CA HIS A 109 -40.17 22.61 66.59
C HIS A 109 -39.49 22.66 65.21
N GLN A 110 -38.16 22.56 65.19
CA GLN A 110 -37.40 22.51 63.94
C GLN A 110 -37.67 21.23 63.14
N ALA A 111 -37.81 20.08 63.82
CA ALA A 111 -38.16 18.82 63.19
C ALA A 111 -39.56 18.89 62.54
N LYS A 112 -40.56 19.40 63.26
CA LYS A 112 -41.92 19.56 62.72
C LYS A 112 -41.96 20.49 61.50
N LYS A 113 -41.27 21.63 61.56
CA LYS A 113 -41.20 22.57 60.45
C LYS A 113 -40.55 21.96 59.20
N ARG A 114 -39.51 21.14 59.39
CA ARG A 114 -38.89 20.37 58.28
C ARG A 114 -39.85 19.34 57.67
N VAL A 115 -40.65 18.65 58.49
CA VAL A 115 -41.63 17.66 58.00
C VAL A 115 -42.73 18.33 57.18
N GLU A 116 -43.29 19.45 57.63
CA GLU A 116 -44.33 20.18 56.90
C GLU A 116 -43.80 20.74 55.56
N GLN A 117 -42.57 21.26 55.54
CA GLN A 117 -41.91 21.72 54.32
C GLN A 117 -41.64 20.57 53.33
N ASN A 118 -41.21 19.41 53.84
CA ASN A 118 -40.98 18.24 52.99
C ASN A 118 -42.28 17.65 52.42
N LEU A 119 -43.39 17.71 53.16
CA LEU A 119 -44.69 17.20 52.69
C LEU A 119 -45.26 18.06 51.55
N GLN A 120 -45.18 19.39 51.67
CA GLN A 120 -45.58 20.30 50.58
C GLN A 120 -44.69 20.13 49.35
N PHE A 121 -43.37 20.00 49.55
CA PHE A 121 -42.43 19.73 48.48
C PHE A 121 -42.68 18.39 47.77
N LEU A 122 -43.11 17.35 48.50
CA LEU A 122 -43.47 16.05 47.92
C LEU A 122 -44.76 16.12 47.09
N GLN A 123 -45.78 16.85 47.55
CA GLN A 123 -47.04 17.01 46.81
C GLN A 123 -46.88 17.83 45.54
N GLU A 124 -46.06 18.89 45.56
CA GLU A 124 -45.70 19.64 44.35
C GLU A 124 -44.90 18.77 43.37
N LYS A 125 -44.03 17.89 43.86
CA LYS A 125 -43.30 16.94 43.01
C LYS A 125 -44.18 15.85 42.40
N GLU A 126 -45.17 15.33 43.10
CA GLU A 126 -46.13 14.34 42.56
C GLU A 126 -46.99 14.94 41.44
N ALA A 127 -47.55 16.14 41.64
CA ALA A 127 -48.33 16.83 40.60
C ALA A 127 -47.48 17.21 39.37
N LEU A 128 -46.24 17.63 39.59
CA LEU A 128 -45.28 17.89 38.52
C LEU A 128 -44.92 16.61 37.76
N LEU A 129 -44.74 15.47 38.46
CA LEU A 129 -44.49 14.17 37.83
C LEU A 129 -45.66 13.68 36.97
N GLU A 130 -46.90 13.87 37.40
CA GLU A 130 -48.09 13.51 36.60
C GLU A 130 -48.25 14.40 35.35
N MET A 131 -48.07 15.72 35.49
CA MET A 131 -48.04 16.63 34.33
C MET A 131 -46.90 16.32 33.37
N THR A 132 -45.70 16.04 33.90
CA THR A 132 -44.51 15.72 33.09
C THR A 132 -44.71 14.40 32.35
N ASN A 133 -45.28 13.36 32.98
CA ASN A 133 -45.56 12.08 32.32
C ASN A 133 -46.61 12.21 31.19
N THR A 134 -47.60 13.08 31.37
CA THR A 134 -48.65 13.34 30.37
C THR A 134 -48.09 14.12 29.17
N GLN A 135 -47.27 15.15 29.44
CA GLN A 135 -46.55 15.90 28.40
C GLN A 135 -45.55 15.02 27.64
N VAL A 136 -44.79 14.18 28.33
CA VAL A 136 -43.84 13.25 27.69
C VAL A 136 -44.58 12.26 26.80
N SER A 137 -45.71 11.69 27.24
CA SER A 137 -46.53 10.82 26.36
C SER A 137 -47.03 11.56 25.11
N GLN A 138 -47.52 12.79 25.24
CA GLN A 138 -47.99 13.57 24.09
C GLN A 138 -46.86 13.94 23.12
N ILE A 139 -45.68 14.28 23.64
CA ILE A 139 -44.48 14.53 22.82
C ILE A 139 -44.08 13.25 22.08
N LEU A 140 -44.02 12.11 22.78
CA LEU A 140 -43.66 10.81 22.19
C LEU A 140 -44.67 10.30 21.15
N GLU A 141 -45.96 10.60 21.30
CA GLU A 141 -46.98 10.34 20.26
C GLU A 141 -46.86 11.27 19.04
N SER A 142 -46.25 12.45 19.18
CA SER A 142 -46.08 13.42 18.08
C SER A 142 -44.85 13.19 17.21
N ILE A 143 -43.97 12.26 17.60
CA ILE A 143 -42.75 11.91 16.86
C ILE A 143 -43.14 11.11 15.60
N THR A 144 -42.62 11.53 14.45
CA THR A 144 -42.88 10.92 13.14
C THR A 144 -42.19 9.56 12.94
N GLU A 145 -41.25 9.20 13.82
CA GLU A 145 -40.57 7.91 13.87
C GLU A 145 -41.34 6.92 14.76
N GLY A 146 -41.21 5.62 14.50
CA GLY A 146 -41.73 4.59 15.37
C GLY A 146 -40.99 4.61 16.70
N PHE A 147 -41.67 4.79 17.82
CA PHE A 147 -41.06 4.78 19.15
C PHE A 147 -41.79 3.84 20.10
N PHE A 148 -41.05 2.94 20.74
CA PHE A 148 -41.59 2.05 21.77
C PHE A 148 -40.57 1.76 22.87
N THR A 149 -41.05 1.38 24.05
CA THR A 149 -40.20 0.92 25.15
C THR A 149 -40.61 -0.47 25.59
N VAL A 150 -39.64 -1.31 25.98
CA VAL A 150 -39.86 -2.64 26.55
C VAL A 150 -39.20 -2.74 27.93
N ASP A 151 -39.72 -3.55 28.84
CA ASP A 151 -39.10 -3.81 30.15
C ASP A 151 -38.01 -4.89 30.09
N HIS A 152 -37.38 -5.19 31.23
CA HIS A 152 -36.38 -6.27 31.37
C HIS A 152 -36.93 -7.68 31.08
N GLN A 153 -38.26 -7.85 31.10
CA GLN A 153 -38.94 -9.09 30.70
C GLN A 153 -39.38 -9.05 29.24
N TRP A 154 -38.95 -8.03 28.49
CA TRP A 154 -39.26 -7.79 27.08
C TRP A 154 -40.74 -7.51 26.78
N GLY A 155 -41.52 -7.17 27.81
CA GLY A 155 -42.89 -6.71 27.66
C GLY A 155 -42.92 -5.27 27.16
N PHE A 156 -43.76 -4.96 26.17
CA PHE A 156 -43.96 -3.56 25.75
C PHE A 156 -44.54 -2.74 26.90
N THR A 157 -43.82 -1.69 27.31
CA THR A 157 -44.22 -0.75 28.36
C THR A 157 -44.80 0.54 27.80
N TYR A 158 -44.39 0.94 26.60
CA TYR A 158 -44.95 2.07 25.86
C TYR A 158 -44.78 1.82 24.35
N ILE A 159 -45.71 2.32 23.53
CA ILE A 159 -45.62 2.28 22.07
C ILE A 159 -46.41 3.46 21.49
N ASN A 160 -45.84 4.16 20.53
CA ASN A 160 -46.50 5.27 19.84
C ASN A 160 -47.26 4.79 18.59
N HIS A 161 -48.12 5.65 18.04
CA HIS A 161 -48.96 5.31 16.89
C HIS A 161 -48.17 4.88 15.63
N HIS A 162 -46.99 5.46 15.41
CA HIS A 162 -46.19 5.13 14.23
C HIS A 162 -45.63 3.70 14.29
N CYS A 163 -45.36 3.17 15.48
CA CYS A 163 -45.04 1.76 15.66
C CYS A 163 -46.22 0.82 15.40
N GLU A 164 -47.48 1.25 15.61
CA GLU A 164 -48.65 0.43 15.25
C GLU A 164 -48.72 0.19 13.73
N MET A 165 -48.32 1.21 12.94
CA MET A 165 -48.23 1.10 11.48
C MET A 165 -47.05 0.23 11.05
N ILE A 166 -45.87 0.42 11.65
CA ILE A 166 -44.67 -0.37 11.31
C ILE A 166 -44.88 -1.85 11.65
N PHE A 167 -45.45 -2.18 12.82
CA PHE A 167 -45.69 -3.56 13.23
C PHE A 167 -47.00 -4.15 12.71
N GLU A 168 -47.80 -3.37 11.98
CA GLU A 168 -49.14 -3.71 11.49
C GLU A 168 -50.06 -4.33 12.57
N ARG A 169 -49.90 -3.90 13.83
CA ARG A 169 -50.66 -4.41 14.99
C ARG A 169 -51.06 -3.28 15.92
N ALA A 170 -52.26 -3.39 16.49
CA ALA A 170 -52.77 -2.38 17.39
C ALA A 170 -52.01 -2.35 18.73
N LYS A 171 -51.78 -1.16 19.26
CA LYS A 171 -51.11 -0.87 20.54
C LYS A 171 -51.69 -1.66 21.72
N GLN A 172 -53.00 -1.87 21.72
CA GLN A 172 -53.72 -2.61 22.77
C GLN A 172 -53.37 -4.11 22.77
N GLU A 173 -52.99 -4.66 21.61
CA GLU A 173 -52.56 -6.07 21.47
C GLU A 173 -51.08 -6.26 21.80
N LEU A 174 -50.28 -5.20 21.69
CA LEU A 174 -48.83 -5.23 21.93
C LEU A 174 -48.47 -4.88 23.38
N LEU A 175 -49.15 -3.92 24.01
CA LEU A 175 -48.83 -3.46 25.37
C LEU A 175 -48.89 -4.60 26.41
N GLY A 176 -47.83 -4.71 27.22
CA GLY A 176 -47.66 -5.73 28.26
C GLY A 176 -47.33 -7.13 27.74
N GLN A 177 -47.40 -7.34 26.42
CA GLN A 177 -47.00 -8.61 25.82
C GLN A 177 -45.50 -8.62 25.51
N ASN A 178 -44.91 -9.81 25.58
CA ASN A 178 -43.50 -10.01 25.29
C ASN A 178 -43.25 -9.84 23.77
N ILE A 179 -42.37 -8.90 23.40
CA ILE A 179 -42.08 -8.55 22.00
C ILE A 179 -41.67 -9.77 21.16
N TRP A 180 -40.94 -10.72 21.73
CA TRP A 180 -40.48 -11.92 21.03
C TRP A 180 -41.60 -12.92 20.75
N GLN A 181 -42.59 -12.99 21.63
CA GLN A 181 -43.75 -13.87 21.44
C GLN A 181 -44.75 -13.31 20.43
N VAL A 182 -44.91 -11.98 20.42
CA VAL A 182 -45.92 -11.31 19.59
C VAL A 182 -45.38 -10.95 18.21
N LEU A 183 -44.09 -10.61 18.12
CA LEU A 183 -43.38 -10.28 16.88
C LEU A 183 -42.12 -11.17 16.74
N PRO A 184 -42.27 -12.48 16.53
CA PRO A 184 -41.15 -13.43 16.44
C PRO A 184 -40.23 -13.16 15.23
N GLU A 185 -40.72 -12.44 14.24
CA GLU A 185 -39.93 -11.97 13.10
C GLU A 185 -38.94 -10.85 13.46
N VAL A 186 -39.25 -10.05 14.48
CA VAL A 186 -38.35 -9.03 15.06
C VAL A 186 -37.28 -9.69 15.94
N GLU A 187 -37.59 -10.82 16.59
CA GLU A 187 -36.63 -11.60 17.37
C GLU A 187 -35.43 -12.04 16.52
N ALA A 188 -35.66 -12.53 15.31
CA ALA A 188 -34.57 -12.97 14.44
C ALA A 188 -33.62 -11.83 14.01
N THR A 189 -34.06 -10.57 14.04
CA THR A 189 -33.30 -9.44 13.47
C THR A 189 -32.56 -8.61 14.50
N VAL A 190 -33.17 -8.39 15.67
CA VAL A 190 -32.66 -7.46 16.70
C VAL A 190 -32.56 -8.04 18.11
N TYR A 191 -32.94 -9.31 18.35
CA TYR A 191 -32.93 -9.91 19.69
C TYR A 191 -31.58 -9.80 20.38
N GLU A 192 -30.53 -10.32 19.75
CA GLU A 192 -29.20 -10.26 20.35
C GLU A 192 -28.75 -8.83 20.61
N GLN A 193 -29.02 -7.90 19.68
CA GLN A 193 -28.62 -6.50 19.80
C GLN A 193 -29.37 -5.82 20.94
N PHE A 194 -30.67 -6.08 21.10
CA PHE A 194 -31.48 -5.51 22.16
C PHE A 194 -31.06 -6.07 23.53
N HIS A 195 -30.87 -7.39 23.64
CA HIS A 195 -30.35 -8.05 24.84
C HIS A 195 -28.95 -7.55 25.19
N GLN A 196 -28.09 -7.33 24.20
CA GLN A 196 -26.76 -6.74 24.39
C GLN A 196 -26.84 -5.28 24.84
N ALA A 197 -27.69 -4.46 24.23
CA ALA A 197 -27.86 -3.06 24.62
C ALA A 197 -28.28 -2.96 26.10
N LEU A 198 -29.21 -3.81 26.53
CA LEU A 198 -29.69 -3.89 27.91
C LEU A 198 -28.64 -4.44 28.88
N ALA A 199 -27.93 -5.51 28.50
CA ALA A 199 -26.86 -6.09 29.33
C ALA A 199 -25.64 -5.18 29.46
N GLN A 200 -25.33 -4.42 28.42
CA GLN A 200 -24.13 -3.57 28.34
C GLN A 200 -24.41 -2.10 28.64
N GLN A 201 -25.67 -1.70 28.84
CA GLN A 201 -26.10 -0.32 29.07
C GLN A 201 -25.55 0.67 28.05
N ARG A 202 -25.50 0.26 26.78
CA ARG A 202 -25.10 1.12 25.64
C ARG A 202 -26.21 1.26 24.62
N SER A 203 -26.41 2.49 24.16
CA SER A 203 -27.31 2.73 23.04
C SER A 203 -26.77 2.08 21.78
N ILE A 204 -27.67 1.41 21.08
CA ILE A 204 -27.39 0.76 19.82
C ILE A 204 -28.14 1.53 18.75
N ARG A 205 -27.40 1.90 17.70
CA ARG A 205 -27.96 2.41 16.47
C ARG A 205 -27.66 1.35 15.43
N LEU A 206 -28.70 0.75 14.91
CA LEU A 206 -28.61 -0.26 13.87
C LEU A 206 -29.61 0.10 12.78
N GLU A 207 -29.09 0.38 11.61
CA GLU A 207 -29.90 0.34 10.41
C GLU A 207 -30.05 -1.13 10.06
N LYS A 208 -31.28 -1.64 9.93
CA LYS A 208 -31.57 -3.01 9.53
C LYS A 208 -33.03 -3.16 9.09
N SER A 209 -33.29 -4.09 8.17
CA SER A 209 -34.67 -4.50 7.91
C SER A 209 -35.18 -5.31 9.11
N ILE A 210 -36.30 -4.88 9.68
CA ILE A 210 -36.93 -5.48 10.86
C ILE A 210 -37.71 -6.73 10.47
N PHE A 211 -38.34 -6.69 9.29
CA PHE A 211 -39.17 -7.75 8.75
C PHE A 211 -38.41 -8.48 7.66
N SER A 212 -38.21 -9.78 7.85
CA SER A 212 -37.37 -10.61 6.99
C SER A 212 -37.82 -10.72 5.52
N GLN A 213 -39.02 -10.24 5.19
CA GLN A 213 -39.59 -10.22 3.83
C GLN A 213 -39.78 -8.80 3.26
N SER A 214 -39.37 -7.72 3.94
CA SER A 214 -39.54 -6.35 3.45
C SER A 214 -38.22 -5.71 3.00
N GLU A 215 -38.23 -5.01 1.85
CA GLU A 215 -37.09 -4.20 1.36
C GLU A 215 -36.91 -2.86 2.12
N GLN A 216 -37.69 -2.64 3.19
CA GLN A 216 -37.62 -1.43 4.00
C GLN A 216 -36.49 -1.52 5.01
N TYR A 217 -35.61 -0.51 5.00
CA TYR A 217 -34.52 -0.38 5.95
C TYR A 217 -34.91 0.59 7.04
N TYR A 218 -34.98 0.06 8.25
CA TYR A 218 -35.28 0.85 9.42
C TYR A 218 -33.99 1.17 10.14
N GLU A 219 -33.76 2.45 10.38
CA GLU A 219 -32.81 2.90 11.36
C GLU A 219 -33.41 2.75 12.76
N ILE A 220 -32.97 1.72 13.46
CA ILE A 220 -33.41 1.37 14.80
C ILE A 220 -32.39 1.90 15.80
N ARG A 221 -32.82 2.80 16.67
CA ARG A 221 -31.98 3.30 17.76
C ARG A 221 -32.57 2.82 19.07
N ALA A 222 -31.97 1.81 19.67
CA ALA A 222 -32.37 1.32 20.98
C ALA A 222 -31.43 1.84 22.08
N TYR A 223 -31.98 2.63 22.99
CA TYR A 223 -31.32 3.23 24.12
C TYR A 223 -31.71 2.44 25.38
N PRO A 224 -30.75 1.78 26.05
CA PRO A 224 -31.03 1.14 27.32
C PRO A 224 -31.38 2.22 28.34
N ILE A 225 -32.49 1.98 29.00
CA ILE A 225 -33.00 2.83 30.07
C ILE A 225 -33.05 1.99 31.34
N PRO A 226 -33.00 2.58 32.55
CA PRO A 226 -32.85 1.81 33.78
C PRO A 226 -33.87 0.68 33.99
N LYS A 227 -35.07 0.80 33.41
CA LYS A 227 -36.17 -0.18 33.53
C LYS A 227 -36.35 -1.08 32.30
N GLY A 228 -35.49 -0.98 31.28
CA GLY A 228 -35.66 -1.74 30.05
C GLY A 228 -34.94 -1.11 28.84
N LEU A 229 -35.61 -1.01 27.71
CA LEU A 229 -35.03 -0.51 26.46
C LEU A 229 -36.03 0.43 25.75
N ALA A 230 -35.57 1.61 25.34
CA ALA A 230 -36.32 2.57 24.54
C ALA A 230 -35.84 2.53 23.09
N VAL A 231 -36.73 2.31 22.14
CA VAL A 231 -36.40 2.00 20.75
C VAL A 231 -37.08 3.00 19.82
N TYR A 232 -36.28 3.72 19.05
CA TYR A 232 -36.72 4.52 17.89
C TYR A 232 -36.51 3.71 16.62
N VAL A 233 -37.40 3.87 15.65
CA VAL A 233 -37.46 3.14 14.40
C VAL A 233 -37.84 4.13 13.30
N LEU A 234 -36.85 4.57 12.53
CA LEU A 234 -37.01 5.51 11.44
C LEU A 234 -36.87 4.77 10.10
N ASP A 235 -37.83 4.90 9.18
CA ASP A 235 -37.65 4.40 7.82
C ASP A 235 -36.64 5.29 7.06
N VAL A 236 -35.47 4.73 6.73
CA VAL A 236 -34.38 5.44 6.03
C VAL A 236 -34.20 4.97 4.59
N THR A 237 -35.17 4.23 4.06
CA THR A 237 -35.06 3.53 2.77
C THR A 237 -34.75 4.49 1.60
N GLU A 238 -35.45 5.62 1.49
CA GLU A 238 -35.23 6.60 0.41
C GLU A 238 -33.88 7.34 0.50
N GLN A 239 -33.49 7.78 1.70
CA GLN A 239 -32.24 8.55 1.88
C GLN A 239 -31.00 7.67 1.65
N ARG A 240 -31.11 6.37 1.94
CA ARG A 240 -30.05 5.40 1.69
C ARG A 240 -29.92 5.06 0.20
N LEU A 241 -31.04 4.90 -0.52
CA LEU A 241 -31.04 4.71 -1.98
C LEU A 241 -30.37 5.87 -2.72
N ALA A 242 -30.65 7.12 -2.33
CA ALA A 242 -30.09 8.32 -2.98
C ALA A 242 -28.58 8.53 -2.69
N ASN A 243 -28.15 8.45 -1.42
CA ASN A 243 -26.72 8.62 -1.06
C ASN A 243 -25.85 7.46 -1.55
N ARG A 244 -26.41 6.25 -1.62
CA ARG A 244 -25.72 5.09 -2.17
C ARG A 244 -25.58 5.19 -3.68
N GLN A 245 -26.60 5.66 -4.41
CA GLN A 245 -26.50 5.90 -5.84
C GLN A 245 -25.47 6.99 -6.18
N LEU A 246 -25.37 8.05 -5.39
CA LEU A 246 -24.38 9.13 -5.63
C LEU A 246 -22.95 8.65 -5.37
N LYS A 247 -22.70 7.95 -4.25
CA LYS A 247 -21.37 7.38 -3.95
C LYS A 247 -21.00 6.23 -4.88
N GLU A 248 -21.94 5.34 -5.23
CA GLU A 248 -21.69 4.29 -6.22
C GLU A 248 -21.44 4.88 -7.61
N SER A 249 -22.14 5.95 -8.01
CA SER A 249 -21.89 6.65 -9.28
C SER A 249 -20.49 7.28 -9.34
N GLU A 250 -20.05 7.95 -8.26
CA GLU A 250 -18.72 8.57 -8.18
C GLU A 250 -17.60 7.52 -8.09
N LEU A 251 -17.80 6.45 -7.31
CA LEU A 251 -16.86 5.34 -7.20
C LEU A 251 -16.81 4.53 -8.51
N ARG A 252 -17.94 4.30 -9.19
CA ARG A 252 -18.00 3.65 -10.52
C ARG A 252 -17.24 4.47 -11.56
N PHE A 253 -17.40 5.79 -11.58
CA PHE A 253 -16.63 6.64 -12.50
C PHE A 253 -15.13 6.60 -12.19
N ARG A 254 -14.74 6.64 -10.91
CA ARG A 254 -13.32 6.59 -10.50
C ARG A 254 -12.68 5.22 -10.78
N GLN A 255 -13.39 4.11 -10.49
CA GLN A 255 -12.94 2.75 -10.80
C GLN A 255 -12.83 2.47 -12.30
N LEU A 256 -13.75 3.01 -13.12
CA LEU A 256 -13.65 2.89 -14.58
C LEU A 256 -12.51 3.74 -15.15
N ALA A 257 -12.28 4.95 -14.61
CA ALA A 257 -11.25 5.86 -15.13
C ALA A 257 -9.82 5.51 -14.66
N GLU A 258 -9.66 4.89 -13.49
CA GLU A 258 -8.35 4.50 -12.94
C GLU A 258 -7.82 3.16 -13.50
N ASN A 259 -8.68 2.28 -14.02
CA ASN A 259 -8.30 0.99 -14.61
C ASN A 259 -8.14 1.02 -16.15
N ILE A 260 -8.09 2.20 -16.75
CA ILE A 260 -7.82 2.35 -18.19
C ILE A 260 -6.33 2.58 -18.39
N ASP A 261 -5.68 1.71 -19.18
CA ASP A 261 -4.23 1.79 -19.49
C ASP A 261 -3.85 3.01 -20.35
N GLN A 262 -4.84 3.73 -20.88
CA GLN A 262 -4.68 4.97 -21.65
C GLN A 262 -4.79 6.20 -20.75
N VAL A 263 -4.06 7.27 -21.10
CA VAL A 263 -4.25 8.57 -20.42
C VAL A 263 -5.60 9.14 -20.79
N PHE A 264 -6.46 9.30 -19.80
CA PHE A 264 -7.77 9.92 -19.95
C PHE A 264 -7.80 11.24 -19.17
N TRP A 265 -8.23 12.32 -19.82
CA TRP A 265 -8.33 13.63 -19.17
C TRP A 265 -9.58 14.38 -19.59
N ILE A 266 -10.06 15.25 -18.69
CA ILE A 266 -11.21 16.12 -18.90
C ILE A 266 -10.81 17.55 -18.52
N SER A 267 -11.17 18.53 -19.36
CA SER A 267 -10.97 19.95 -19.09
C SER A 267 -12.25 20.77 -19.31
N SER A 268 -12.31 21.96 -18.72
CA SER A 268 -13.39 22.93 -18.95
C SER A 268 -13.23 23.58 -20.34
N ALA A 269 -14.30 23.57 -21.15
CA ALA A 269 -14.27 24.16 -22.49
C ALA A 269 -14.14 25.71 -22.49
N GLN A 270 -14.50 26.37 -21.39
CA GLN A 270 -14.53 27.85 -21.31
C GLN A 270 -13.25 28.46 -20.72
N LYS A 271 -12.69 27.83 -19.66
CA LYS A 271 -11.53 28.36 -18.92
C LYS A 271 -10.22 27.63 -19.21
N ALA A 272 -10.24 26.56 -20.03
CA ALA A 272 -9.08 25.71 -20.31
C ALA A 272 -8.37 25.18 -19.04
N ASN A 273 -9.15 24.95 -17.98
CA ASN A 273 -8.64 24.35 -16.75
C ASN A 273 -8.82 22.83 -16.79
N LEU A 274 -7.79 22.09 -16.41
CA LEU A 274 -7.81 20.63 -16.31
C LEU A 274 -8.66 20.23 -15.08
N LEU A 275 -9.71 19.45 -15.31
CA LEU A 275 -10.66 19.02 -14.26
C LEU A 275 -10.30 17.64 -13.71
N TYR A 276 -9.76 16.77 -14.56
CA TYR A 276 -9.33 15.43 -14.19
C TYR A 276 -8.29 14.93 -15.18
N ILE A 277 -7.30 14.19 -14.69
CA ILE A 277 -6.38 13.37 -15.48
C ILE A 277 -6.13 12.04 -14.78
N SER A 278 -6.17 10.95 -15.53
CA SER A 278 -5.96 9.60 -15.00
C SER A 278 -4.51 9.40 -14.55
N PRO A 279 -4.26 8.52 -13.56
CA PRO A 279 -2.90 8.20 -13.10
C PRO A 279 -1.98 7.65 -14.19
N ALA A 280 -2.54 7.08 -15.28
CA ALA A 280 -1.79 6.62 -16.44
C ALA A 280 -0.89 7.72 -17.05
N TYR A 281 -1.20 9.00 -16.84
CA TYR A 281 -0.33 10.10 -17.25
C TYR A 281 1.04 10.06 -16.56
N GLN A 282 1.08 9.81 -15.25
CA GLN A 282 2.34 9.67 -14.51
C GLN A 282 3.17 8.52 -15.08
N THR A 283 2.52 7.40 -15.41
CA THR A 283 3.17 6.24 -16.01
C THR A 283 3.74 6.54 -17.39
N ILE A 284 2.95 7.13 -18.30
CA ILE A 284 3.34 7.31 -19.70
C ILE A 284 4.24 8.55 -19.90
N TRP A 285 3.94 9.68 -19.27
CA TRP A 285 4.72 10.94 -19.41
C TRP A 285 5.86 11.08 -18.39
N GLY A 286 5.88 10.29 -17.31
CA GLY A 286 6.91 10.37 -16.27
C GLY A 286 6.88 11.66 -15.45
N LYS A 287 5.81 12.45 -15.53
CA LYS A 287 5.60 13.70 -14.78
C LYS A 287 4.42 13.54 -13.84
N SER A 288 4.45 14.20 -12.68
CA SER A 288 3.31 14.14 -11.75
C SER A 288 2.04 14.70 -12.39
N CYS A 289 0.88 14.07 -12.15
CA CYS A 289 -0.41 14.62 -12.52
C CYS A 289 -0.62 16.02 -11.93
N ASP A 290 -0.08 16.27 -10.73
CA ASP A 290 -0.12 17.59 -10.06
C ASP A 290 0.52 18.70 -10.90
N SER A 291 1.60 18.39 -11.61
CA SER A 291 2.30 19.35 -12.48
C SER A 291 1.42 19.85 -13.64
N LEU A 292 0.46 19.03 -14.07
CA LEU A 292 -0.49 19.37 -15.13
C LEU A 292 -1.69 20.17 -14.61
N TYR A 293 -2.07 19.97 -13.35
CA TYR A 293 -3.07 20.83 -12.69
C TYR A 293 -2.50 22.24 -12.43
N GLU A 294 -1.23 22.35 -12.07
CA GLU A 294 -0.55 23.65 -11.87
C GLU A 294 -0.21 24.35 -13.19
N PHE A 295 0.28 23.59 -14.18
CA PHE A 295 0.68 24.14 -15.49
C PHE A 295 0.06 23.32 -16.64
N PRO A 296 -1.21 23.59 -17.04
CA PRO A 296 -1.95 22.79 -18.02
C PRO A 296 -1.34 22.66 -19.43
N ARG A 297 -0.26 23.41 -19.73
CA ARG A 297 0.47 23.35 -21.01
C ARG A 297 1.80 22.60 -20.94
N SER A 298 2.24 22.20 -19.75
CA SER A 298 3.55 21.58 -19.52
C SER A 298 3.77 20.24 -20.23
N TRP A 299 2.69 19.62 -20.74
CA TRP A 299 2.76 18.40 -21.55
C TRP A 299 3.29 18.66 -22.97
N LEU A 300 3.09 19.86 -23.54
CA LEU A 300 3.62 20.23 -24.86
C LEU A 300 5.15 20.35 -24.84
N ASP A 301 5.72 20.67 -23.68
CA ASP A 301 7.17 20.72 -23.47
C ASP A 301 7.80 19.32 -23.53
N SER A 302 6.99 18.27 -23.34
CA SER A 302 7.41 16.88 -23.50
C SER A 302 7.29 16.39 -24.93
N VAL A 303 6.73 17.15 -25.88
CA VAL A 303 6.64 16.68 -27.28
C VAL A 303 8.00 16.81 -27.95
N HIS A 304 8.39 15.78 -28.71
CA HIS A 304 9.67 15.75 -29.42
C HIS A 304 9.84 17.00 -30.32
N PRO A 305 11.01 17.64 -30.38
CA PRO A 305 11.22 18.91 -31.09
C PRO A 305 10.73 18.91 -32.55
N GLU A 306 10.95 17.80 -33.26
CA GLU A 306 10.49 17.62 -34.65
C GLU A 306 8.95 17.56 -34.80
N ASP A 307 8.25 17.09 -33.77
CA ASP A 307 6.78 16.97 -33.76
C ASP A 307 6.10 18.20 -33.12
N GLN A 308 6.84 19.00 -32.36
CA GLN A 308 6.32 20.07 -31.51
C GLN A 308 5.55 21.14 -32.30
N GLN A 309 6.07 21.59 -33.45
CA GLN A 309 5.36 22.56 -34.30
C GLN A 309 4.06 22.01 -34.89
N ARG A 310 4.04 20.73 -35.26
CA ARG A 310 2.86 20.07 -35.84
C ARG A 310 1.78 19.90 -34.77
N VAL A 311 2.16 19.38 -33.60
CA VAL A 311 1.25 19.16 -32.47
C VAL A 311 0.69 20.48 -31.95
N ALA A 312 1.53 21.51 -31.77
CA ALA A 312 1.09 22.83 -31.32
C ALA A 312 0.05 23.47 -32.27
N LYS A 313 0.28 23.40 -33.59
CA LYS A 313 -0.68 23.87 -34.60
C LYS A 313 -2.00 23.10 -34.56
N ALA A 314 -1.95 21.78 -34.36
CA ALA A 314 -3.14 20.94 -34.26
C ALA A 314 -3.94 21.23 -32.97
N THR A 315 -3.27 21.49 -31.83
CA THR A 315 -3.92 21.90 -30.57
C THR A 315 -4.55 23.30 -30.67
N GLU A 316 -3.92 24.23 -31.40
CA GLU A 316 -4.47 25.57 -31.64
C GLU A 316 -5.69 25.54 -32.58
N LYS A 317 -5.68 24.62 -33.55
CA LYS A 317 -6.83 24.33 -34.43
C LYS A 317 -8.03 23.79 -33.64
N LEU A 318 -7.82 22.84 -32.72
CA LEU A 318 -8.86 22.34 -31.81
C LEU A 318 -9.59 23.47 -31.06
N ARG A 319 -8.87 24.51 -30.63
CA ARG A 319 -9.43 25.65 -29.88
C ARG A 319 -10.22 26.63 -30.76
N SER A 320 -9.84 26.76 -32.03
CA SER A 320 -10.43 27.73 -32.96
C SER A 320 -11.56 27.16 -33.82
N THR A 321 -11.45 25.92 -34.29
CA THR A 321 -12.44 25.28 -35.16
C THR A 321 -13.39 24.34 -34.41
N GLN A 322 -13.05 23.96 -33.17
CA GLN A 322 -13.79 22.99 -32.36
C GLN A 322 -14.02 21.62 -33.05
N GLU A 323 -13.09 21.19 -33.89
CA GLU A 323 -13.03 19.87 -34.54
C GLU A 323 -12.20 18.88 -33.73
N ASP A 324 -12.43 17.57 -33.89
CA ASP A 324 -11.73 16.53 -33.13
C ASP A 324 -10.23 16.50 -33.47
N PHE A 325 -9.39 16.36 -32.44
CA PHE A 325 -7.94 16.24 -32.55
C PHE A 325 -7.58 14.75 -32.67
N LYS A 326 -6.79 14.36 -33.67
CA LYS A 326 -6.24 13.01 -33.81
C LYS A 326 -4.85 13.07 -34.42
N GLU A 327 -3.82 12.85 -33.60
CA GLU A 327 -2.42 12.93 -34.03
C GLU A 327 -1.57 11.87 -33.33
N ASP A 328 -0.64 11.29 -34.08
CA ASP A 328 0.43 10.46 -33.52
C ASP A 328 1.70 11.31 -33.41
N TYR A 329 2.31 11.37 -32.23
CA TYR A 329 3.50 12.18 -31.98
C TYR A 329 4.43 11.54 -30.95
N ARG A 330 5.71 11.90 -31.02
CA ARG A 330 6.68 11.45 -30.04
C ARG A 330 6.68 12.36 -28.81
N ILE A 331 6.80 11.76 -27.64
CA ILE A 331 7.12 12.48 -26.40
C ILE A 331 8.50 12.08 -25.91
N ILE A 332 9.19 13.01 -25.27
CA ILE A 332 10.42 12.83 -24.51
C ILE A 332 10.04 12.93 -23.03
N ARG A 333 10.23 11.82 -22.32
CA ARG A 333 10.02 11.75 -20.87
C ARG A 333 11.18 12.46 -20.14
N PRO A 334 11.02 12.83 -18.85
CA PRO A 334 12.10 13.43 -18.06
C PRO A 334 13.36 12.57 -17.95
N ASP A 335 13.24 11.25 -18.11
CA ASP A 335 14.35 10.28 -18.14
C ASP A 335 15.03 10.17 -19.52
N GLY A 336 14.57 10.92 -20.52
CA GLY A 336 15.09 10.92 -21.89
C GLY A 336 14.49 9.86 -22.81
N GLU A 337 13.59 8.99 -22.31
CA GLU A 337 12.94 7.97 -23.13
C GLU A 337 11.98 8.59 -24.15
N ILE A 338 12.07 8.15 -25.42
CA ILE A 338 11.15 8.54 -26.48
C ILE A 338 10.01 7.53 -26.57
N ARG A 339 8.77 8.00 -26.43
CA ARG A 339 7.55 7.18 -26.61
C ARG A 339 6.69 7.72 -27.74
N TRP A 340 6.03 6.82 -28.45
CA TRP A 340 5.04 7.17 -29.47
C TRP A 340 3.65 7.21 -28.88
N ILE A 341 3.00 8.36 -28.98
CA ILE A 341 1.68 8.63 -28.43
C ILE A 341 0.68 8.80 -29.56
N ALA A 342 -0.38 8.00 -29.56
CA ALA A 342 -1.57 8.24 -30.35
C ALA A 342 -2.59 9.00 -29.50
N ALA A 343 -2.85 10.26 -29.81
CA ALA A 343 -3.76 11.10 -29.03
C ALA A 343 -5.04 11.43 -29.78
N ARG A 344 -6.17 11.41 -29.07
CA ARG A 344 -7.49 11.80 -29.56
C ARG A 344 -8.18 12.76 -28.59
N THR A 345 -8.91 13.77 -29.08
CA THR A 345 -9.67 14.70 -28.23
C THR A 345 -11.03 15.03 -28.85
N PHE A 346 -12.08 15.02 -28.04
CA PHE A 346 -13.48 15.24 -28.41
C PHE A 346 -14.23 16.13 -27.40
N PHE A 347 -15.34 16.74 -27.81
CA PHE A 347 -16.14 17.67 -26.98
C PHE A 347 -17.37 17.01 -26.35
N ILE A 348 -17.66 17.34 -25.08
CA ILE A 348 -18.87 16.94 -24.35
C ILE A 348 -19.84 18.14 -24.32
N ARG A 349 -21.11 17.89 -24.67
CA ARG A 349 -22.16 18.91 -24.85
C ARG A 349 -23.21 18.89 -23.74
N ASP A 350 -23.78 20.04 -23.44
CA ASP A 350 -24.94 20.19 -22.56
C ASP A 350 -26.26 19.99 -23.33
N GLU A 351 -27.39 20.02 -22.63
CA GLU A 351 -28.75 19.81 -23.18
C GLU A 351 -29.13 20.84 -24.27
N ASN A 352 -28.48 22.00 -24.31
CA ASN A 352 -28.68 23.03 -25.33
C ASN A 352 -27.73 22.85 -26.54
N GLY A 353 -26.96 21.76 -26.58
CA GLY A 353 -25.98 21.46 -27.62
C GLY A 353 -24.66 22.24 -27.49
N ASN A 354 -24.51 23.04 -26.44
CA ASN A 354 -23.32 23.86 -26.20
C ASN A 354 -22.20 22.99 -25.63
N LYS A 355 -21.00 23.13 -26.19
CA LYS A 355 -19.81 22.39 -25.76
C LYS A 355 -19.32 22.98 -24.43
N TYR A 356 -19.48 22.25 -23.32
CA TYR A 356 -19.12 22.73 -21.98
C TYR A 356 -17.89 22.03 -21.38
N ARG A 357 -17.50 20.85 -21.89
CA ARG A 357 -16.27 20.13 -21.50
C ARG A 357 -15.55 19.54 -22.71
N VAL A 358 -14.24 19.31 -22.56
CA VAL A 358 -13.39 18.65 -23.55
C VAL A 358 -12.76 17.43 -22.89
N ALA A 359 -12.80 16.27 -23.53
CA ALA A 359 -12.18 15.04 -23.05
C ALA A 359 -11.18 14.50 -24.07
N GLY A 360 -10.07 13.94 -23.61
CA GLY A 360 -9.05 13.35 -24.47
C GLY A 360 -8.54 12.01 -23.97
N LEU A 361 -8.10 11.19 -24.93
CA LEU A 361 -7.47 9.89 -24.75
C LEU A 361 -6.08 9.93 -25.36
N ALA A 362 -5.08 9.35 -24.70
CA ALA A 362 -3.76 9.16 -25.27
C ALA A 362 -3.21 7.77 -24.97
N GLU A 363 -2.82 7.05 -26.02
CA GLU A 363 -2.35 5.66 -25.97
C GLU A 363 -0.88 5.58 -26.37
N ASP A 364 -0.11 4.74 -25.66
CA ASP A 364 1.29 4.44 -26.02
C ASP A 364 1.32 3.34 -27.10
N ILE A 365 1.78 3.68 -28.31
CA ILE A 365 1.86 2.77 -29.47
C ILE A 365 3.31 2.33 -29.78
N THR A 366 4.23 2.49 -28.83
CA THR A 366 5.67 2.28 -29.05
C THR A 366 6.01 0.84 -29.46
N GLU A 367 5.42 -0.18 -28.84
CA GLU A 367 5.68 -1.59 -29.18
C GLU A 367 5.25 -1.96 -30.60
N ARG A 368 4.08 -1.44 -31.02
CA ARG A 368 3.56 -1.67 -32.37
C ARG A 368 4.50 -1.14 -33.45
N LYS A 369 5.11 0.03 -33.23
CA LYS A 369 6.09 0.61 -34.16
C LYS A 369 7.42 -0.14 -34.18
N ARG A 370 7.90 -0.66 -33.04
CA ARG A 370 9.11 -1.49 -32.96
C ARG A 370 8.97 -2.82 -33.72
N ALA A 371 7.78 -3.43 -33.75
CA ALA A 371 7.53 -4.69 -34.44
C ALA A 371 7.56 -4.59 -35.97
N GLU A 372 7.07 -3.49 -36.56
CA GLU A 372 7.11 -3.27 -38.01
C GLU A 372 8.55 -3.07 -38.53
N GLU A 373 9.41 -2.42 -37.74
CA GLU A 373 10.83 -2.23 -38.07
C GLU A 373 11.61 -3.57 -38.04
N ALA A 374 11.29 -4.46 -37.08
CA ALA A 374 11.97 -5.75 -36.89
C ALA A 374 11.81 -6.74 -38.06
N ASN A 375 10.68 -6.68 -38.77
CA ASN A 375 10.41 -7.62 -39.88
C ASN A 375 11.27 -7.30 -41.12
N LYS A 376 11.46 -6.01 -41.44
CA LYS A 376 12.37 -5.57 -42.51
C LYS A 376 13.84 -5.86 -42.18
N GLU A 377 14.19 -5.90 -40.91
CA GLU A 377 15.52 -6.28 -40.42
C GLU A 377 15.80 -7.79 -40.62
N SER A 378 14.79 -8.66 -40.48
CA SER A 378 14.91 -10.13 -40.62
C SER A 378 15.31 -10.59 -42.04
N GLU A 379 14.72 -9.99 -43.08
CA GLU A 379 15.04 -10.32 -44.48
C GLU A 379 16.49 -9.94 -44.85
N ARG A 380 17.00 -8.83 -44.29
CA ARG A 380 18.43 -8.46 -44.39
C ARG A 380 19.33 -9.42 -43.61
N ARG A 381 18.87 -9.96 -42.48
CA ARG A 381 19.63 -10.92 -41.66
C ARG A 381 19.88 -12.24 -42.40
N PHE A 382 18.90 -12.77 -43.13
CA PHE A 382 19.08 -14.03 -43.89
C PHE A 382 20.18 -13.93 -44.96
N ARG A 383 20.19 -12.83 -45.73
CA ARG A 383 21.25 -12.59 -46.73
C ARG A 383 22.64 -12.46 -46.08
N ARG A 384 22.72 -11.78 -44.92
CA ARG A 384 23.96 -11.68 -44.14
C ARG A 384 24.45 -13.00 -43.55
N LEU A 385 23.56 -13.96 -43.24
CA LEU A 385 23.92 -15.28 -42.71
C LEU A 385 24.67 -16.14 -43.74
N VAL A 386 24.20 -16.17 -44.99
CA VAL A 386 24.84 -16.95 -46.08
C VAL A 386 26.20 -16.36 -46.47
N GLU A 387 26.33 -15.04 -46.42
CA GLU A 387 27.58 -14.30 -46.66
C GLU A 387 28.47 -14.20 -45.41
N SER A 388 28.06 -14.80 -44.28
CA SER A 388 28.82 -14.70 -43.04
C SER A 388 30.10 -15.53 -43.05
N ASN A 389 31.14 -15.02 -42.39
CA ASN A 389 32.43 -15.69 -42.20
C ASN A 389 32.41 -16.78 -41.09
N LEU A 390 31.27 -17.41 -40.82
CA LEU A 390 31.10 -18.33 -39.67
C LEU A 390 31.26 -19.81 -40.05
N PHE A 391 30.81 -20.19 -41.23
CA PHE A 391 30.92 -21.55 -41.76
C PHE A 391 31.02 -21.48 -43.28
N GLY A 392 31.67 -22.48 -43.87
CA GLY A 392 31.75 -22.61 -45.31
C GLY A 392 30.40 -23.03 -45.85
N VAL A 393 29.91 -22.34 -46.87
CA VAL A 393 28.73 -22.74 -47.63
C VAL A 393 29.19 -22.92 -49.06
N ALA A 394 28.93 -24.08 -49.65
CA ALA A 394 29.23 -24.32 -51.05
C ALA A 394 28.08 -25.06 -51.74
N PHE A 395 27.71 -24.61 -52.93
CA PHE A 395 26.81 -25.36 -53.81
C PHE A 395 27.66 -26.13 -54.81
N ALA A 396 27.36 -27.42 -54.89
CA ALA A 396 28.06 -28.34 -55.74
C ALA A 396 27.07 -29.24 -56.49
N ASN A 397 27.50 -29.78 -57.60
CA ASN A 397 26.77 -30.83 -58.28
C ASN A 397 27.19 -32.22 -57.77
N THR A 398 26.36 -33.21 -58.07
CA THR A 398 26.62 -34.63 -57.73
C THR A 398 27.83 -35.23 -58.47
N GLN A 399 28.41 -34.51 -59.44
CA GLN A 399 29.58 -34.92 -60.23
C GLN A 399 30.90 -34.36 -59.69
N GLY A 400 30.91 -33.74 -58.50
CA GLY A 400 32.18 -33.30 -57.88
C GLY A 400 32.48 -31.82 -58.01
N LYS A 401 31.75 -31.04 -58.82
CA LYS A 401 32.08 -29.64 -59.15
C LYS A 401 31.38 -28.66 -58.21
N VAL A 402 32.14 -27.72 -57.66
CA VAL A 402 31.60 -26.60 -56.86
C VAL A 402 31.39 -25.40 -57.78
N HIS A 403 30.19 -24.82 -57.80
CA HIS A 403 29.86 -23.67 -58.65
C HIS A 403 29.49 -22.39 -57.88
N TYR A 404 29.15 -22.51 -56.60
CA TYR A 404 29.09 -21.38 -55.67
C TYR A 404 29.78 -21.76 -54.37
N ALA A 405 30.50 -20.82 -53.77
CA ALA A 405 30.97 -20.94 -52.41
C ALA A 405 31.07 -19.56 -51.77
N ASN A 406 30.78 -19.45 -50.48
CA ASN A 406 31.00 -18.22 -49.74
C ASN A 406 32.51 -18.00 -49.47
N ASP A 407 32.88 -16.76 -49.14
CA ASP A 407 34.30 -16.41 -48.96
C ASP A 407 34.98 -17.20 -47.84
N TYR A 408 34.22 -17.64 -46.83
CA TYR A 408 34.76 -18.48 -45.76
C TYR A 408 35.24 -19.83 -46.29
N TYR A 409 34.41 -20.53 -47.09
CA TYR A 409 34.76 -21.82 -47.68
C TYR A 409 36.04 -21.71 -48.52
N LEU A 410 36.14 -20.65 -49.32
CA LEU A 410 37.30 -20.39 -50.18
C LEU A 410 38.57 -20.09 -49.38
N ARG A 411 38.49 -19.24 -48.35
CA ARG A 411 39.64 -18.96 -47.47
C ARG A 411 40.07 -20.18 -46.65
N MET A 412 39.13 -20.95 -46.10
CA MET A 412 39.40 -22.17 -45.32
C MET A 412 40.24 -23.18 -46.13
N LEU A 413 39.97 -23.31 -47.42
CA LEU A 413 40.65 -24.27 -48.30
C LEU A 413 41.78 -23.63 -49.15
N GLY A 414 41.94 -22.31 -49.08
CA GLY A 414 42.99 -21.56 -49.76
C GLY A 414 42.74 -21.30 -51.24
N TYR A 415 41.50 -21.44 -51.72
CA TYR A 415 41.09 -21.15 -53.09
C TYR A 415 40.56 -19.72 -53.23
N THR A 416 40.51 -19.21 -54.46
CA THR A 416 40.02 -17.86 -54.77
C THR A 416 38.70 -17.88 -55.54
N GLN A 417 37.96 -16.77 -55.51
CA GLN A 417 36.71 -16.62 -56.28
C GLN A 417 36.92 -16.79 -57.79
N GLN A 418 38.08 -16.36 -58.31
CA GLN A 418 38.43 -16.55 -59.73
C GLN A 418 38.62 -18.04 -60.08
N GLU A 419 39.20 -18.83 -59.18
CA GLU A 419 39.39 -20.28 -59.38
C GLU A 419 38.07 -21.04 -59.29
N LEU A 420 37.14 -20.58 -58.46
CA LEU A 420 35.77 -21.08 -58.44
C LEU A 420 35.05 -20.82 -59.77
N GLN A 421 35.11 -19.57 -60.27
CA GLN A 421 34.49 -19.19 -61.55
C GLN A 421 35.12 -19.92 -62.75
N ALA A 422 36.42 -20.21 -62.70
CA ALA A 422 37.13 -21.04 -63.69
C ALA A 422 36.76 -22.54 -63.59
N GLY A 423 36.00 -22.95 -62.57
CA GLY A 423 35.57 -24.33 -62.37
C GLY A 423 36.69 -25.28 -61.93
N LEU A 424 37.74 -24.76 -61.29
CA LEU A 424 38.92 -25.52 -60.84
C LEU A 424 38.72 -26.23 -59.49
N ILE A 425 37.63 -25.91 -58.77
CA ILE A 425 37.36 -26.43 -57.44
C ILE A 425 36.44 -27.66 -57.52
N SER A 426 36.92 -28.77 -56.99
CA SER A 426 36.18 -30.02 -56.93
C SER A 426 36.36 -30.68 -55.58
N TRP A 427 35.24 -31.01 -54.91
CA TRP A 427 35.29 -31.61 -53.57
C TRP A 427 35.94 -32.99 -53.61
N GLU A 428 35.77 -33.77 -54.68
CA GLU A 428 36.38 -35.09 -54.86
C GLU A 428 37.92 -35.02 -54.88
N ARG A 429 38.49 -33.99 -55.51
CA ARG A 429 39.95 -33.78 -55.57
C ARG A 429 40.53 -33.24 -54.26
N MET A 430 39.71 -32.61 -53.43
CA MET A 430 40.12 -32.04 -52.14
C MET A 430 40.04 -33.06 -51.00
N THR A 431 39.30 -34.15 -51.15
CA THR A 431 39.23 -35.21 -50.14
C THR A 431 40.46 -36.14 -50.21
N PRO A 432 41.19 -36.38 -49.10
CA PRO A 432 42.21 -37.43 -49.03
C PRO A 432 41.62 -38.82 -49.28
N ALA A 433 42.43 -39.73 -49.83
CA ALA A 433 41.96 -41.02 -50.33
C ALA A 433 41.27 -41.89 -49.26
N GLU A 434 41.70 -41.80 -48.00
CA GLU A 434 41.09 -42.50 -46.86
C GLU A 434 39.68 -42.02 -46.49
N TRP A 435 39.31 -40.79 -46.88
CA TRP A 435 38.02 -40.16 -46.54
C TRP A 435 36.98 -40.26 -47.68
N LEU A 436 37.40 -40.58 -48.91
CA LEU A 436 36.50 -40.72 -50.07
C LEU A 436 35.36 -41.76 -49.87
N PRO A 437 35.56 -42.91 -49.21
CA PRO A 437 34.47 -43.87 -48.97
C PRO A 437 33.32 -43.29 -48.13
N LEU A 438 33.61 -42.37 -47.21
CA LEU A 438 32.58 -41.71 -46.39
C LEU A 438 31.78 -40.68 -47.20
N ASP A 439 32.44 -39.95 -48.11
CA ASP A 439 31.77 -39.01 -49.02
C ASP A 439 30.77 -39.71 -49.95
N PHE A 440 31.14 -40.86 -50.51
CA PHE A 440 30.23 -41.62 -51.37
C PHE A 440 29.03 -42.19 -50.60
N LYS A 441 29.23 -42.62 -49.35
CA LYS A 441 28.13 -43.07 -48.48
C LYS A 441 27.16 -41.91 -48.15
N ALA A 442 27.68 -40.72 -47.91
CA ALA A 442 26.86 -39.53 -47.67
C ALA A 442 26.06 -39.10 -48.91
N LEU A 443 26.62 -39.26 -50.12
CA LEU A 443 25.90 -39.01 -51.37
C LEU A 443 24.76 -40.00 -51.63
N GLU A 444 24.92 -41.27 -51.23
CA GLU A 444 23.82 -42.25 -51.28
C GLU A 444 22.71 -41.89 -50.29
N GLU A 445 23.06 -41.42 -49.10
CA GLU A 445 22.09 -40.95 -48.10
C GLU A 445 21.29 -39.73 -48.60
N LEU A 446 21.95 -38.76 -49.24
CA LEU A 446 21.29 -37.59 -49.85
C LEU A 446 20.23 -37.96 -50.88
N LYS A 447 20.53 -38.93 -51.75
CA LYS A 447 19.59 -39.38 -52.80
C LYS A 447 18.32 -40.03 -52.24
N ILE A 448 18.38 -40.53 -51.01
CA ILE A 448 17.26 -41.21 -50.35
C ILE A 448 16.50 -40.24 -49.43
N LYS A 449 17.20 -39.39 -48.68
CA LYS A 449 16.63 -38.60 -47.58
C LYS A 449 16.60 -37.08 -47.82
N GLY A 450 17.26 -36.58 -48.87
CA GLY A 450 17.41 -35.14 -49.12
C GLY A 450 18.46 -34.45 -48.27
N VAL A 451 18.89 -35.04 -47.14
CA VAL A 451 19.95 -34.51 -46.26
C VAL A 451 20.93 -35.62 -45.90
N ALA A 452 22.23 -35.32 -45.89
CA ALA A 452 23.29 -36.20 -45.41
C ALA A 452 23.52 -35.99 -43.92
N THR A 453 23.73 -37.07 -43.17
CA THR A 453 24.19 -36.97 -41.78
C THR A 453 25.56 -36.29 -41.75
N ALA A 454 25.74 -35.27 -40.90
CA ALA A 454 27.02 -34.57 -40.81
C ALA A 454 28.12 -35.48 -40.22
N PHE A 455 29.34 -35.41 -40.76
CA PHE A 455 30.46 -36.23 -40.31
C PHE A 455 31.79 -35.50 -40.39
N GLU A 456 32.73 -35.91 -39.54
CA GLU A 456 34.08 -35.37 -39.49
C GLU A 456 34.97 -36.04 -40.54
N LYS A 457 35.72 -35.24 -41.29
CA LYS A 457 36.75 -35.70 -42.23
C LYS A 457 37.82 -34.64 -42.40
N GLU A 458 38.79 -34.88 -43.27
CA GLU A 458 39.79 -33.89 -43.62
C GLU A 458 39.69 -33.46 -45.08
N TYR A 459 40.01 -32.19 -45.35
CA TYR A 459 40.27 -31.70 -46.70
C TYR A 459 41.73 -31.33 -46.89
N PHE A 460 42.21 -31.49 -48.12
CA PHE A 460 43.44 -30.87 -48.60
C PHE A 460 43.19 -29.39 -48.87
N HIS A 461 43.88 -28.57 -48.11
CA HIS A 461 44.09 -27.18 -48.47
C HIS A 461 44.91 -27.09 -49.75
N LYS A 462 44.74 -26.03 -50.55
CA LYS A 462 45.48 -25.78 -51.81
C LYS A 462 47.01 -25.91 -51.69
N LYS A 463 47.57 -25.62 -50.50
CA LYS A 463 49.01 -25.73 -50.18
C LYS A 463 49.46 -27.13 -49.69
N GLY A 464 48.56 -28.12 -49.66
CA GLY A 464 48.87 -29.51 -49.29
C GLY A 464 48.68 -29.89 -47.81
N GLN A 465 48.35 -28.94 -46.93
CA GLN A 465 48.04 -29.22 -45.51
C GLN A 465 46.63 -29.80 -45.33
N ARG A 466 46.45 -30.62 -44.30
CA ARG A 466 45.14 -31.20 -43.94
C ARG A 466 44.37 -30.23 -43.05
N VAL A 467 43.09 -30.04 -43.36
CA VAL A 467 42.17 -29.21 -42.59
C VAL A 467 41.06 -30.13 -42.07
N PRO A 468 40.94 -30.33 -40.75
CA PRO A 468 39.85 -31.11 -40.18
C PRO A 468 38.55 -30.33 -40.31
N ILE A 469 37.54 -30.94 -40.91
CA ILE A 469 36.25 -30.33 -41.18
C ILE A 469 35.10 -31.21 -40.71
N LEU A 470 34.03 -30.57 -40.25
CA LEU A 470 32.71 -31.17 -40.15
C LEU A 470 31.94 -30.80 -41.41
N ILE A 471 31.46 -31.79 -42.16
CA ILE A 471 30.66 -31.56 -43.37
C ILE A 471 29.25 -32.11 -43.19
N GLY A 472 28.24 -31.30 -43.53
CA GLY A 472 26.87 -31.72 -43.76
C GLY A 472 26.39 -31.24 -45.13
N ALA A 473 25.45 -31.95 -45.76
CA ALA A 473 24.96 -31.57 -47.08
C ALA A 473 23.45 -31.81 -47.21
N ALA A 474 22.78 -31.07 -48.10
CA ALA A 474 21.37 -31.22 -48.39
C ALA A 474 21.05 -30.92 -49.86
N PHE A 475 19.95 -31.46 -50.37
CA PHE A 475 19.33 -31.07 -51.63
C PHE A 475 18.28 -29.99 -51.38
N LEU A 476 18.22 -29.00 -52.26
CA LEU A 476 17.25 -27.91 -52.19
C LEU A 476 15.91 -28.24 -52.87
N ASP A 477 15.94 -29.19 -53.80
CA ASP A 477 14.80 -29.52 -54.66
C ASP A 477 14.22 -30.91 -54.34
N GLU A 478 12.89 -31.00 -54.28
CA GLU A 478 12.14 -32.25 -54.25
C GLU A 478 11.56 -32.58 -55.65
N PRO A 479 11.60 -33.84 -56.13
CA PRO A 479 12.05 -35.05 -55.43
C PRO A 479 13.56 -35.33 -55.52
N TYR A 480 14.15 -35.71 -54.39
CA TYR A 480 15.60 -35.88 -54.18
C TYR A 480 16.30 -36.87 -55.12
N SER A 481 15.59 -37.85 -55.67
CA SER A 481 16.16 -38.85 -56.59
C SER A 481 16.61 -38.28 -57.94
N LYS A 482 16.13 -37.09 -58.30
CA LYS A 482 16.50 -36.36 -59.52
C LYS A 482 17.31 -35.08 -59.24
N ALA A 483 17.52 -34.72 -57.97
CA ALA A 483 18.24 -33.52 -57.60
C ALA A 483 19.70 -33.61 -58.05
N THR A 484 20.15 -32.61 -58.82
CA THR A 484 21.51 -32.53 -59.35
C THR A 484 22.41 -31.59 -58.56
N GLU A 485 21.81 -30.76 -57.70
CA GLU A 485 22.46 -29.66 -56.99
C GLU A 485 22.28 -29.81 -55.48
N MET A 486 23.39 -29.75 -54.75
CA MET A 486 23.44 -29.88 -53.30
C MET A 486 24.10 -28.65 -52.67
N ILE A 487 23.62 -28.27 -51.48
CA ILE A 487 24.27 -27.33 -50.59
C ILE A 487 25.07 -28.08 -49.54
N GLY A 488 26.35 -27.75 -49.41
CA GLY A 488 27.24 -28.26 -48.36
C GLY A 488 27.52 -27.17 -47.33
N PHE A 489 27.49 -27.56 -46.06
CA PHE A 489 27.87 -26.74 -44.91
C PHE A 489 29.15 -27.33 -44.30
N PHE A 490 30.14 -26.47 -44.07
CA PHE A 490 31.49 -26.88 -43.70
C PHE A 490 31.96 -26.09 -42.48
N LEU A 491 32.30 -26.79 -41.41
CA LEU A 491 32.88 -26.17 -40.21
C LEU A 491 34.36 -26.57 -40.09
N ASP A 492 35.24 -25.61 -39.81
CA ASP A 492 36.63 -25.89 -39.49
C ASP A 492 36.73 -26.33 -38.02
N LEU A 493 37.19 -27.56 -37.78
CA LEU A 493 37.29 -28.16 -36.44
C LEU A 493 38.62 -27.91 -35.73
N THR A 494 39.53 -27.14 -36.33
CA THR A 494 40.88 -26.92 -35.79
C THR A 494 40.85 -26.40 -34.35
N ARG A 495 39.97 -25.43 -34.03
CA ARG A 495 39.87 -24.83 -32.68
C ARG A 495 39.20 -25.73 -31.64
N VAL A 496 38.29 -26.63 -32.04
CA VAL A 496 37.55 -27.50 -31.11
C VAL A 496 38.48 -28.56 -30.53
N LYS A 497 39.34 -29.14 -31.36
CA LYS A 497 40.38 -30.10 -30.92
C LYS A 497 41.43 -29.46 -30.01
N GLU A 498 41.60 -28.14 -30.07
CA GLU A 498 42.44 -27.39 -29.13
C GLU A 498 41.73 -27.13 -27.78
N ALA A 499 40.40 -26.93 -27.78
CA ALA A 499 39.60 -26.68 -26.57
C ALA A 499 39.38 -27.92 -25.69
N GLU A 500 39.30 -29.13 -26.26
CA GLU A 500 39.21 -30.40 -25.49
C GLU A 500 40.40 -30.57 -24.52
N LYS A 501 41.60 -30.14 -24.93
CA LYS A 501 42.79 -30.14 -24.07
C LYS A 501 42.73 -29.11 -22.94
N ALA A 502 41.96 -28.04 -23.09
CA ALA A 502 41.81 -27.00 -22.06
C ALA A 502 40.80 -27.40 -20.97
N LEU A 503 39.76 -28.18 -21.32
CA LEU A 503 38.74 -28.66 -20.39
C LEU A 503 39.34 -29.53 -19.27
N GLN A 504 40.31 -30.38 -19.62
CA GLN A 504 40.99 -31.27 -18.68
C GLN A 504 41.75 -30.50 -17.57
N ARG A 505 42.18 -29.27 -17.85
CA ARG A 505 42.87 -28.40 -16.88
C ARG A 505 41.91 -27.71 -15.89
N ARG A 506 40.65 -27.53 -16.28
CA ARG A 506 39.61 -26.84 -15.48
C ARG A 506 38.95 -27.77 -14.46
N GLU A 507 38.94 -29.08 -14.72
CA GLU A 507 38.45 -30.08 -13.75
C GLU A 507 39.31 -30.13 -12.48
N GLU A 508 40.63 -29.95 -12.58
CA GLU A 508 41.55 -29.92 -11.44
C GLU A 508 41.31 -28.69 -10.53
N GLU A 509 40.93 -27.56 -11.12
CA GLU A 509 40.67 -26.30 -10.40
C GLU A 509 39.38 -26.36 -9.56
N LEU A 510 38.31 -26.99 -10.07
CA LEU A 510 37.02 -27.10 -9.38
C LEU A 510 37.09 -27.95 -8.11
N HIS A 511 37.94 -28.97 -8.10
CA HIS A 511 38.18 -29.80 -6.91
C HIS A 511 38.75 -28.96 -5.75
N LEU A 512 39.68 -28.05 -6.02
CA LEU A 512 40.34 -27.23 -5.02
C LEU A 512 39.39 -26.19 -4.37
N ILE A 513 38.46 -25.64 -5.16
CA ILE A 513 37.47 -24.66 -4.66
C ILE A 513 36.49 -25.32 -3.68
N ALA A 514 36.01 -26.52 -4.00
CA ALA A 514 35.08 -27.24 -3.13
C ALA A 514 35.70 -27.62 -1.78
N ASP A 515 36.99 -27.91 -1.74
CA ASP A 515 37.72 -28.27 -0.52
C ASP A 515 37.93 -27.10 0.45
N ALA A 516 37.94 -25.85 -0.06
CA ALA A 516 38.09 -24.66 0.76
C ALA A 516 36.80 -24.21 1.49
N ALA A 517 35.63 -24.75 1.12
CA ALA A 517 34.35 -24.38 1.71
C ALA A 517 34.18 -24.97 3.13
N PRO A 518 33.70 -24.20 4.14
CA PRO A 518 33.49 -24.68 5.51
C PRO A 518 32.20 -25.51 5.66
N ALA A 519 31.85 -26.29 4.64
CA ALA A 519 30.65 -27.11 4.55
C ALA A 519 31.00 -28.47 3.93
N LEU A 520 30.20 -29.49 4.21
CA LEU A 520 30.33 -30.78 3.53
C LEU A 520 29.62 -30.68 2.19
N ILE A 521 30.36 -30.89 1.09
CA ILE A 521 29.85 -30.85 -0.28
C ILE A 521 30.07 -32.20 -0.94
N ALA A 522 28.99 -32.80 -1.44
CA ALA A 522 29.06 -34.04 -2.22
C ALA A 522 28.12 -34.02 -3.41
N TYR A 523 28.48 -34.75 -4.47
CA TYR A 523 27.55 -35.16 -5.51
C TYR A 523 27.33 -36.67 -5.39
N VAL A 524 26.07 -37.07 -5.33
CA VAL A 524 25.62 -38.46 -5.22
C VAL A 524 24.78 -38.78 -6.44
N ASP A 525 25.01 -39.92 -7.09
CA ASP A 525 24.20 -40.35 -8.23
C ASP A 525 22.84 -40.96 -7.80
N ALA A 526 21.99 -41.26 -8.79
CA ALA A 526 20.69 -41.88 -8.57
C ALA A 526 20.74 -43.30 -7.94
N ASN A 527 21.91 -43.95 -7.92
CA ASN A 527 22.11 -45.22 -7.21
C ASN A 527 22.61 -45.00 -5.77
N GLU A 528 22.54 -43.77 -5.27
CA GLU A 528 22.98 -43.35 -3.95
C GLU A 528 24.49 -43.52 -3.73
N CYS A 529 25.27 -43.54 -4.81
CA CYS A 529 26.72 -43.66 -4.75
C CYS A 529 27.39 -42.27 -4.80
N TYR A 530 28.34 -42.03 -3.91
CA TYR A 530 29.13 -40.81 -3.91
C TYR A 530 29.99 -40.72 -5.17
N ARG A 531 29.78 -39.69 -5.98
CA ARG A 531 30.56 -39.41 -7.20
C ARG A 531 31.63 -38.36 -6.99
N PHE A 532 31.38 -37.45 -6.05
CA PHE A 532 32.29 -36.39 -5.63
C PHE A 532 32.06 -36.09 -4.16
N ASN A 533 33.13 -35.83 -3.41
CA ASN A 533 33.11 -35.31 -2.04
C ASN A 533 34.27 -34.34 -1.86
N ASN A 534 34.07 -33.28 -1.09
CA ASN A 534 35.12 -32.36 -0.70
C ASN A 534 35.86 -32.81 0.59
N GLY A 535 37.02 -32.21 0.86
CA GLY A 535 37.93 -32.40 2.00
C GLY A 535 37.26 -32.48 3.37
N ARG A 536 36.12 -31.80 3.52
CA ARG A 536 35.39 -31.73 4.79
C ARG A 536 34.74 -33.05 5.20
N TYR A 537 34.37 -33.90 4.23
CA TYR A 537 33.83 -35.23 4.52
C TYR A 537 34.83 -36.13 5.25
N GLU A 538 36.11 -36.06 4.87
CA GLU A 538 37.17 -36.81 5.54
C GLU A 538 37.39 -36.33 6.98
N GLN A 539 37.25 -35.03 7.25
CA GLN A 539 37.40 -34.46 8.58
C GLN A 539 36.26 -34.85 9.55
N TRP A 540 35.02 -34.93 9.06
CA TRP A 540 33.85 -35.23 9.90
C TRP A 540 33.63 -36.72 10.11
N PHE A 541 33.89 -37.54 9.08
CA PHE A 541 33.65 -38.97 9.12
C PHE A 541 34.93 -39.81 9.33
N GLY A 542 36.12 -39.20 9.20
CA GLY A 542 37.41 -39.88 9.39
C GLY A 542 37.76 -40.91 8.30
N ILE A 543 37.08 -40.85 7.15
CA ILE A 543 37.27 -41.78 6.01
C ILE A 543 37.93 -41.01 4.86
N PRO A 544 39.05 -41.49 4.28
CA PRO A 544 39.67 -40.84 3.11
C PRO A 544 38.74 -40.73 1.91
N ILE A 545 38.72 -39.59 1.22
CA ILE A 545 37.78 -39.32 0.10
C ILE A 545 37.86 -40.36 -1.01
N GLU A 546 39.07 -40.86 -1.32
CA GLU A 546 39.28 -41.92 -2.31
C GLU A 546 38.54 -43.21 -1.97
N GLN A 547 38.30 -43.46 -0.68
CA GLN A 547 37.55 -44.62 -0.20
C GLN A 547 36.04 -44.35 -0.06
N ILE A 548 35.61 -43.09 -0.17
CA ILE A 548 34.19 -42.69 -0.18
C ILE A 548 33.65 -42.73 -1.61
N LYS A 549 34.45 -42.31 -2.58
CA LYS A 549 34.07 -42.29 -4.00
C LYS A 549 33.66 -43.68 -4.49
N GLY A 550 32.43 -43.80 -5.00
CA GLY A 550 31.83 -45.04 -5.50
C GLY A 550 31.14 -45.90 -4.44
N LYS A 551 31.24 -45.57 -3.14
CA LYS A 551 30.45 -46.22 -2.09
C LYS A 551 29.08 -45.60 -1.97
N THR A 552 28.13 -46.38 -1.48
CA THR A 552 26.79 -45.88 -1.19
C THR A 552 26.80 -44.97 0.04
N ILE A 553 25.82 -44.08 0.15
CA ILE A 553 25.63 -43.23 1.34
C ILE A 553 25.59 -44.09 2.60
N LYS A 554 24.79 -45.17 2.56
CA LYS A 554 24.59 -46.12 3.67
C LYS A 554 25.89 -46.75 4.17
N GLU A 555 26.76 -47.19 3.26
CA GLU A 555 28.07 -47.77 3.62
C GLU A 555 29.02 -46.77 4.26
N THR A 556 28.85 -45.48 3.99
CA THR A 556 29.74 -44.41 4.46
C THR A 556 29.32 -43.86 5.81
N ILE A 557 28.04 -43.56 6.01
CA ILE A 557 27.53 -42.93 7.24
C ILE A 557 26.91 -43.92 8.24
N GLY A 558 26.75 -45.19 7.83
CA GLY A 558 26.19 -46.25 8.65
C GLY A 558 24.66 -46.30 8.67
N ASP A 559 24.11 -47.45 9.06
CA ASP A 559 22.68 -47.77 8.97
C ASP A 559 21.79 -46.81 9.74
N LYS A 560 22.19 -46.41 10.96
CA LYS A 560 21.36 -45.59 11.84
C LYS A 560 21.10 -44.20 11.23
N LEU A 561 22.17 -43.51 10.84
CA LEU A 561 22.06 -42.17 10.24
C LEU A 561 21.41 -42.21 8.86
N TYR A 562 21.67 -43.27 8.09
CA TYR A 562 21.03 -43.48 6.80
C TYR A 562 19.50 -43.63 6.91
N GLN A 563 18.98 -44.37 7.90
CA GLN A 563 17.52 -44.49 8.08
C GLN A 563 16.86 -43.14 8.37
N ASP A 564 17.53 -42.26 9.12
CA ASP A 564 17.00 -40.93 9.47
C ASP A 564 16.89 -40.03 8.22
N ILE A 565 17.87 -40.09 7.32
CA ILE A 565 17.92 -39.23 6.12
C ILE A 565 17.33 -39.88 4.86
N ARG A 566 17.09 -41.20 4.86
CA ARG A 566 16.57 -41.94 3.71
C ARG A 566 15.28 -41.33 3.12
N PRO A 567 14.28 -40.91 3.90
CA PRO A 567 13.10 -40.26 3.34
C PRO A 567 13.45 -38.98 2.55
N ARG A 568 14.49 -38.26 2.99
CA ARG A 568 14.98 -37.04 2.33
C ARG A 568 15.71 -37.37 1.03
N ILE A 569 16.47 -38.46 1.02
CA ILE A 569 17.13 -38.99 -0.19
C ILE A 569 16.07 -39.44 -1.22
N GLU A 570 15.03 -40.14 -0.78
CA GLU A 570 13.94 -40.57 -1.66
C GLU A 570 13.14 -39.37 -2.22
N GLN A 571 12.98 -38.29 -1.44
CA GLN A 571 12.36 -37.03 -1.91
C GLN A 571 13.22 -36.34 -2.97
N VAL A 572 14.53 -36.19 -2.73
CA VAL A 572 15.40 -35.54 -3.71
C VAL A 572 15.53 -36.35 -5.00
N LEU A 573 15.55 -37.68 -4.92
CA LEU A 573 15.54 -38.54 -6.10
C LEU A 573 14.21 -38.54 -6.86
N LYS A 574 13.12 -38.06 -6.27
CA LYS A 574 11.86 -37.75 -6.97
C LYS A 574 11.86 -36.37 -7.63
N GLY A 575 12.90 -35.57 -7.41
CA GLY A 575 13.07 -34.25 -8.02
C GLY A 575 12.72 -33.10 -7.08
N GLU A 576 12.52 -33.35 -5.79
CA GLU A 576 12.22 -32.29 -4.83
C GLU A 576 13.52 -31.74 -4.22
N GLU A 577 13.66 -30.42 -4.12
CA GLU A 577 14.72 -29.85 -3.29
C GLU A 577 14.38 -30.05 -1.82
N VAL A 578 15.32 -30.59 -1.05
CA VAL A 578 15.08 -30.95 0.35
C VAL A 578 16.02 -30.18 1.26
N SER A 579 15.47 -29.29 2.08
CA SER A 579 16.20 -28.59 3.13
C SER A 579 15.66 -28.97 4.50
N TYR A 580 16.54 -29.29 5.44
CA TYR A 580 16.14 -29.64 6.81
C TYR A 580 17.23 -29.29 7.82
N GLU A 581 16.81 -29.05 9.06
CA GLU A 581 17.69 -28.92 10.21
C GLU A 581 17.44 -30.10 11.16
N GLN A 582 18.51 -30.73 11.62
CA GLN A 582 18.41 -31.86 12.52
C GLN A 582 19.69 -32.01 13.35
N GLU A 583 19.54 -32.58 14.54
CA GLU A 583 20.65 -33.06 15.35
C GLU A 583 21.14 -34.42 14.82
N ILE A 584 22.41 -34.49 14.44
CA ILE A 584 23.06 -35.72 13.99
C ILE A 584 24.11 -36.16 15.00
N PHE A 585 24.21 -37.48 15.17
CA PHE A 585 25.26 -38.11 15.95
C PHE A 585 26.33 -38.61 15.00
N LEU A 586 27.49 -37.97 15.02
CA LEU A 586 28.64 -38.41 14.23
C LEU A 586 29.20 -39.73 14.79
N PRO A 587 29.81 -40.58 13.95
CA PRO A 587 30.40 -41.86 14.38
C PRO A 587 31.42 -41.73 15.53
N ILE A 588 32.03 -40.56 15.68
CA ILE A 588 32.99 -40.19 16.73
C ILE A 588 32.33 -39.85 18.09
N GLY A 589 31.01 -40.00 18.24
CA GLY A 589 30.28 -39.75 19.50
C GLY A 589 29.96 -38.28 19.76
N GLU A 590 30.26 -37.39 18.81
CA GLU A 590 29.93 -35.98 18.88
C GLU A 590 28.52 -35.72 18.34
N CYS A 591 27.76 -34.92 19.08
CA CYS A 591 26.42 -34.50 18.68
C CYS A 591 26.49 -33.09 18.07
N ARG A 592 25.99 -32.93 16.84
CA ARG A 592 26.01 -31.65 16.13
C ARG A 592 24.64 -31.33 15.55
N TYR A 593 24.25 -30.06 15.62
CA TYR A 593 23.10 -29.54 14.90
C TYR A 593 23.54 -29.16 13.50
N ILE A 594 22.91 -29.74 12.49
CA ILE A 594 23.21 -29.46 11.09
C ILE A 594 22.03 -28.83 10.36
N ARG A 595 22.35 -28.10 9.30
CA ARG A 595 21.42 -27.73 8.23
C ARG A 595 21.89 -28.37 6.93
N ALA A 596 21.08 -29.27 6.38
CA ALA A 596 21.38 -30.01 5.15
C ALA A 596 20.46 -29.58 4.02
N ASN A 597 21.03 -29.36 2.84
CA ASN A 597 20.32 -29.07 1.59
C ASN A 597 20.70 -30.10 0.54
N TYR A 598 19.71 -30.81 0.01
CA TYR A 598 19.85 -31.75 -1.10
C TYR A 598 19.16 -31.17 -2.33
N VAL A 599 19.97 -30.88 -3.35
CA VAL A 599 19.52 -30.27 -4.60
C VAL A 599 19.54 -31.33 -5.70
N PRO A 600 18.39 -31.70 -6.29
CA PRO A 600 18.34 -32.69 -7.35
C PRO A 600 19.04 -32.15 -8.59
N ARG A 601 19.93 -32.95 -9.16
CA ARG A 601 20.49 -32.71 -10.48
C ARG A 601 19.68 -33.52 -11.47
N PHE A 602 18.99 -32.82 -12.35
CA PHE A 602 18.26 -33.43 -13.44
C PHE A 602 19.18 -33.59 -14.64
N ASP A 603 18.99 -34.68 -15.38
CA ASP A 603 19.52 -34.82 -16.72
C ASP A 603 18.75 -33.93 -17.71
N GLY A 604 19.17 -33.93 -18.98
CA GLY A 604 18.51 -33.17 -20.05
C GLY A 604 17.06 -33.57 -20.34
N GLU A 605 16.57 -34.69 -19.78
CA GLU A 605 15.21 -35.21 -19.97
C GLU A 605 14.31 -34.95 -18.74
N GLY A 606 14.83 -34.22 -17.73
CA GLY A 606 14.10 -33.91 -16.51
C GLY A 606 14.00 -35.07 -15.52
N LYS A 607 14.76 -36.15 -15.75
CA LYS A 607 14.89 -37.24 -14.80
C LYS A 607 16.04 -36.95 -13.85
N VAL A 608 15.89 -37.30 -12.58
CA VAL A 608 16.93 -37.05 -11.58
C VAL A 608 18.12 -37.99 -11.83
N GLU A 609 19.28 -37.42 -12.17
CA GLU A 609 20.55 -38.11 -12.39
C GLU A 609 21.29 -38.38 -11.07
N GLY A 610 20.99 -37.57 -10.05
CA GLY A 610 21.60 -37.58 -8.74
C GLY A 610 21.24 -36.33 -7.97
N PHE A 611 21.96 -36.02 -6.90
CA PHE A 611 21.77 -34.80 -6.13
C PHE A 611 23.08 -34.28 -5.54
N VAL A 612 23.14 -32.97 -5.36
CA VAL A 612 24.22 -32.30 -4.62
C VAL A 612 23.79 -32.14 -3.17
N ALA A 613 24.62 -32.61 -2.24
CA ALA A 613 24.43 -32.45 -0.82
C ALA A 613 25.34 -31.35 -0.26
N LEU A 614 24.76 -30.37 0.43
CA LEU A 614 25.45 -29.31 1.15
C LEU A 614 25.04 -29.33 2.62
N ILE A 615 25.97 -29.54 3.55
CA ILE A 615 25.68 -29.66 4.99
C ILE A 615 26.53 -28.67 5.81
N ASN A 616 25.85 -27.82 6.59
CA ASN A 616 26.45 -26.80 7.46
C ASN A 616 26.23 -27.14 8.95
N ASP A 617 27.15 -26.73 9.82
CA ASP A 617 27.05 -26.85 11.28
C ASP A 617 26.46 -25.58 11.92
N ILE A 618 25.49 -25.74 12.83
CA ILE A 618 24.79 -24.65 13.54
C ILE A 618 24.78 -24.81 15.09
N THR A 619 25.65 -25.66 15.65
CA THR A 619 25.62 -26.08 17.06
C THR A 619 25.81 -24.93 18.07
N ASP A 620 26.77 -24.04 17.87
CA ASP A 620 27.06 -22.93 18.81
C ASP A 620 25.90 -21.94 18.93
N ARG A 621 25.15 -21.75 17.84
CA ARG A 621 23.98 -20.90 17.81
C ARG A 621 22.87 -21.43 18.73
N LYS A 622 22.65 -22.75 18.77
CA LYS A 622 21.59 -23.38 19.58
C LYS A 622 21.86 -23.35 21.08
N ARG A 623 23.11 -23.50 21.53
CA ARG A 623 23.46 -23.47 22.97
C ARG A 623 23.27 -22.11 23.63
N ILE A 624 23.44 -21.02 22.89
CA ILE A 624 23.22 -19.65 23.40
C ILE A 624 21.72 -19.37 23.58
N GLU A 625 20.87 -19.90 22.70
CA GLU A 625 19.42 -19.77 22.79
C GLU A 625 18.85 -20.46 24.05
N ASP A 626 19.33 -21.65 24.42
CA ASP A 626 18.80 -22.41 25.55
C ASP A 626 19.10 -21.80 26.94
N ASN A 627 20.30 -21.26 27.17
CA ASN A 627 20.66 -20.64 28.46
C ASN A 627 19.91 -19.32 28.71
N LEU A 628 19.63 -18.56 27.64
CA LEU A 628 18.83 -17.35 27.74
C LEU A 628 17.38 -17.68 28.13
N ARG A 629 16.84 -18.79 27.61
CA ARG A 629 15.47 -19.26 27.88
C ARG A 629 15.25 -19.61 29.36
N GLU A 630 16.17 -20.32 30.02
CA GLU A 630 15.97 -20.76 31.41
C GLU A 630 15.92 -19.61 32.42
N SER A 631 16.76 -18.58 32.25
CA SER A 631 16.75 -17.39 33.12
C SER A 631 15.50 -16.54 32.91
N GLU A 632 14.95 -16.51 31.70
CA GLU A 632 13.73 -15.78 31.35
C GLU A 632 12.49 -16.43 31.95
N GLU A 633 12.39 -17.76 31.88
CA GLU A 633 11.27 -18.55 32.43
C GLU A 633 11.12 -18.35 33.95
N ARG A 634 12.23 -18.27 34.68
CA ARG A 634 12.24 -18.09 36.15
C ARG A 634 11.66 -16.74 36.58
N PHE A 635 11.98 -15.65 35.86
CA PHE A 635 11.42 -14.32 36.13
C PHE A 635 9.92 -14.27 35.82
N ARG A 636 9.50 -14.87 34.70
CA ARG A 636 8.09 -14.91 34.29
C ARG A 636 7.21 -15.64 35.32
N MET A 637 7.67 -16.75 35.91
CA MET A 637 6.91 -17.47 36.94
C MET A 637 6.64 -16.65 38.22
N MET A 638 7.64 -15.91 38.71
CA MET A 638 7.48 -15.08 39.92
C MET A 638 6.55 -13.88 39.68
N ALA A 639 6.70 -13.20 38.55
CA ALA A 639 5.87 -12.04 38.24
C ALA A 639 4.40 -12.41 37.99
N ASN A 640 4.14 -13.54 37.32
CA ASN A 640 2.80 -13.99 36.95
C ASN A 640 1.96 -14.51 38.12
N SER A 641 2.57 -14.81 39.26
CA SER A 641 1.87 -15.31 40.46
C SER A 641 1.50 -14.21 41.47
N SER A 642 1.84 -12.94 41.20
CA SER A 642 1.52 -11.79 42.08
C SER A 642 0.09 -11.26 41.88
N PRO A 643 -0.68 -10.95 42.94
CA PRO A 643 -2.06 -10.43 42.83
C PRO A 643 -2.14 -8.95 42.41
N VAL A 644 -0.99 -8.28 42.30
CA VAL A 644 -0.87 -6.90 41.79
C VAL A 644 -0.40 -6.96 40.35
N MET A 645 -0.89 -6.05 39.51
CA MET A 645 -0.41 -5.98 38.14
C MET A 645 0.98 -5.35 38.09
N ILE A 646 1.90 -5.98 37.37
CA ILE A 646 3.31 -5.57 37.28
C ILE A 646 3.68 -5.40 35.81
N TRP A 647 4.38 -4.31 35.51
CA TRP A 647 4.92 -4.05 34.18
C TRP A 647 6.37 -3.56 34.25
N VAL A 648 7.12 -3.78 33.17
CA VAL A 648 8.50 -3.30 32.96
C VAL A 648 8.59 -2.64 31.59
N SER A 649 9.44 -1.61 31.49
CA SER A 649 9.72 -0.88 30.25
C SER A 649 11.22 -0.82 29.95
N ASP A 650 11.54 -0.50 28.70
CA ASP A 650 12.89 -0.19 28.23
C ASP A 650 13.30 1.26 28.52
N GLU A 651 14.51 1.65 28.09
CA GLU A 651 15.06 3.00 28.23
C GLU A 651 14.29 4.08 27.46
N THR A 652 13.40 3.70 26.55
CA THR A 652 12.53 4.61 25.78
C THR A 652 11.14 4.77 26.40
N GLY A 653 10.85 4.03 27.48
CA GLY A 653 9.55 4.02 28.16
C GLY A 653 8.52 3.06 27.56
N GLY A 654 8.89 2.28 26.54
CA GLY A 654 8.03 1.25 25.95
C GLY A 654 7.95 0.01 26.85
N ARG A 655 6.74 -0.56 27.04
CA ARG A 655 6.52 -1.76 27.85
C ARG A 655 7.19 -2.97 27.19
N THR A 656 8.09 -3.61 27.91
CA THR A 656 8.79 -4.83 27.47
C THR A 656 8.31 -6.06 28.21
N PHE A 657 7.61 -5.88 29.34
CA PHE A 657 7.01 -6.97 30.09
C PHE A 657 5.75 -6.52 30.85
N VAL A 658 4.75 -7.40 30.94
CA VAL A 658 3.58 -7.29 31.80
C VAL A 658 3.27 -8.69 32.34
N ASN A 659 2.79 -8.78 33.59
CA ASN A 659 2.50 -10.07 34.21
C ASN A 659 1.10 -10.61 33.87
N GLN A 660 0.85 -11.89 34.18
CA GLN A 660 -0.42 -12.55 33.90
C GLN A 660 -1.62 -11.85 34.56
N THR A 661 -1.46 -11.23 35.73
CA THR A 661 -2.51 -10.47 36.40
C THR A 661 -2.93 -9.23 35.60
N TRP A 662 -1.97 -8.52 34.97
CA TRP A 662 -2.26 -7.44 34.02
C TRP A 662 -3.02 -7.96 32.81
N LEU A 663 -2.58 -9.07 32.21
CA LEU A 663 -3.23 -9.66 31.04
C LEU A 663 -4.63 -10.21 31.34
N ASN A 664 -4.84 -10.77 32.52
CA ASN A 664 -6.16 -11.23 32.97
C ASN A 664 -7.10 -10.04 33.20
N LEU A 665 -6.57 -8.92 33.73
CA LEU A 665 -7.37 -7.72 33.91
C LEU A 665 -7.67 -7.06 32.57
N SER A 666 -6.68 -6.81 31.71
CA SER A 666 -6.88 -6.13 30.43
C SER A 666 -7.57 -7.02 29.39
N GLY A 667 -7.45 -8.34 29.53
CA GLY A 667 -7.94 -9.34 28.59
C GLY A 667 -7.16 -9.39 27.29
N ARG A 668 -6.11 -8.57 27.17
CA ARG A 668 -5.31 -8.41 25.97
C ARG A 668 -4.13 -9.36 26.02
N SER A 669 -3.69 -9.77 24.85
CA SER A 669 -2.49 -10.58 24.75
C SER A 669 -1.24 -9.76 25.06
N PHE A 670 -0.19 -10.43 25.51
CA PHE A 670 1.10 -9.80 25.78
C PHE A 670 1.66 -9.01 24.59
N GLN A 671 1.46 -9.49 23.37
CA GLN A 671 1.90 -8.84 22.13
C GLN A 671 1.25 -7.47 21.94
N GLU A 672 0.00 -7.32 22.38
CA GLU A 672 -0.76 -6.08 22.21
C GLU A 672 -0.45 -5.02 23.27
N GLU A 673 0.16 -5.44 24.37
CA GLU A 673 0.57 -4.59 25.50
C GLU A 673 2.03 -4.13 25.40
N LEU A 674 2.79 -4.69 24.44
CA LEU A 674 4.19 -4.35 24.20
C LEU A 674 4.35 -2.94 23.62
N GLY A 675 5.46 -2.26 23.93
CA GLY A 675 5.72 -0.88 23.54
C GLY A 675 4.76 0.11 24.19
N ASP A 676 4.07 0.90 23.39
CA ASP A 676 3.03 1.82 23.85
C ASP A 676 1.67 1.12 24.06
N GLY A 677 1.59 -0.20 23.95
CA GLY A 677 0.35 -0.98 23.95
C GLY A 677 -0.56 -0.75 25.16
N TRP A 678 0.02 -0.47 26.33
CA TRP A 678 -0.70 -0.11 27.56
C TRP A 678 -1.53 1.17 27.42
N THR A 679 -1.08 2.13 26.59
CA THR A 679 -1.81 3.37 26.30
C THR A 679 -3.12 3.10 25.55
N LYS A 680 -3.21 1.96 24.86
CA LYS A 680 -4.42 1.53 24.15
C LYS A 680 -5.49 0.97 25.09
N SER A 681 -5.10 0.54 26.29
CA SER A 681 -6.01 0.10 27.35
C SER A 681 -6.45 1.27 28.23
N LEU A 682 -5.71 2.38 28.22
CA LEU A 682 -6.10 3.61 28.92
C LEU A 682 -7.40 4.17 28.33
N HIS A 683 -8.19 4.78 29.18
CA HIS A 683 -9.30 5.59 28.73
C HIS A 683 -8.75 6.77 27.92
N PRO A 684 -9.26 7.02 26.70
CA PRO A 684 -8.70 8.02 25.79
C PRO A 684 -8.50 9.41 26.41
N GLU A 685 -9.44 9.83 27.27
CA GLU A 685 -9.37 11.11 27.99
C GLU A 685 -8.20 11.20 28.98
N ASP A 686 -7.76 10.06 29.50
CA ASP A 686 -6.65 9.99 30.44
C ASP A 686 -5.30 9.86 29.71
N VAL A 687 -5.26 9.52 28.41
CA VAL A 687 -4.04 9.21 27.65
C VAL A 687 -3.04 10.36 27.63
N SER A 688 -3.44 11.57 27.21
CA SER A 688 -2.50 12.71 27.13
C SER A 688 -1.93 13.07 28.51
N ARG A 689 -2.78 13.14 29.54
CA ARG A 689 -2.35 13.41 30.91
C ARG A 689 -1.41 12.34 31.46
N CYS A 690 -1.71 11.07 31.16
CA CYS A 690 -0.88 9.95 31.56
C CYS A 690 0.45 9.94 30.82
N LEU A 691 0.45 10.21 29.51
CA LEU A 691 1.64 10.31 28.69
C LEU A 691 2.52 11.48 29.13
N ASP A 692 1.97 12.67 29.35
CA ASP A 692 2.75 13.83 29.79
C ASP A 692 3.41 13.59 31.14
N THR A 693 2.65 13.01 32.09
CA THR A 693 3.16 12.64 33.42
C THR A 693 4.24 11.57 33.31
N TYR A 694 4.04 10.57 32.45
CA TYR A 694 4.98 9.48 32.24
C TYR A 694 6.25 9.92 31.50
N LEU A 695 6.12 10.73 30.45
CA LEU A 695 7.24 11.26 29.66
C LEU A 695 8.07 12.25 30.46
N TYR A 696 7.44 13.10 31.28
CA TYR A 696 8.16 13.96 32.22
C TYR A 696 8.96 13.13 33.23
N ALA A 697 8.35 12.09 33.80
CA ALA A 697 9.04 11.20 34.73
C ALA A 697 10.20 10.46 34.04
N LEU A 698 10.02 10.01 32.80
CA LEU A 698 11.01 9.33 31.97
C LEU A 698 12.23 10.23 31.70
N ASP A 699 12.03 11.50 31.30
CA ASP A 699 13.11 12.46 31.05
C ASP A 699 13.86 12.84 32.35
N ALA A 700 13.11 13.02 33.45
CA ALA A 700 13.69 13.32 34.75
C ALA A 700 14.32 12.10 35.46
N HIS A 701 14.09 10.89 34.95
CA HIS A 701 14.40 9.60 35.58
C HIS A 701 13.93 9.51 37.06
N GLN A 702 12.72 10.03 37.36
CA GLN A 702 12.13 10.03 38.70
C GLN A 702 10.90 9.11 38.84
N PRO A 703 10.55 8.66 40.05
CA PRO A 703 9.31 7.93 40.28
C PRO A 703 8.06 8.79 40.00
N PHE A 704 6.94 8.16 39.62
CA PHE A 704 5.67 8.84 39.40
C PHE A 704 4.47 8.04 39.94
N GLU A 705 3.37 8.74 40.24
CA GLU A 705 2.09 8.17 40.68
C GLU A 705 0.94 8.86 39.93
N ILE A 706 -0.04 8.08 39.44
CA ILE A 706 -1.15 8.62 38.67
C ILE A 706 -2.39 7.70 38.74
N GLU A 707 -3.58 8.32 38.79
CA GLU A 707 -4.86 7.63 38.65
C GLU A 707 -5.42 7.81 37.24
N TYR A 708 -5.89 6.73 36.64
CA TYR A 708 -6.50 6.71 35.32
C TYR A 708 -7.42 5.51 35.15
N ARG A 709 -8.27 5.56 34.14
CA ARG A 709 -9.14 4.43 33.81
C ARG A 709 -8.43 3.48 32.84
N ILE A 710 -8.42 2.18 33.14
CA ILE A 710 -8.03 1.11 32.21
C ILE A 710 -9.24 0.25 31.87
N LYS A 711 -9.34 -0.12 30.60
CA LYS A 711 -10.35 -1.05 30.12
C LYS A 711 -9.99 -2.48 30.53
N ALA A 712 -10.88 -3.13 31.27
CA ALA A 712 -10.74 -4.53 31.65
C ALA A 712 -11.23 -5.48 30.54
N ALA A 713 -10.92 -6.78 30.68
CA ALA A 713 -11.21 -7.86 29.76
C ALA A 713 -12.72 -8.03 29.50
N ASN A 714 -13.52 -7.81 30.55
CA ASN A 714 -14.97 -7.80 30.49
C ASN A 714 -15.54 -6.54 29.81
N GLY A 715 -14.66 -5.66 29.31
CA GLY A 715 -15.02 -4.43 28.60
C GLY A 715 -15.33 -3.24 29.50
N GLU A 716 -15.40 -3.43 30.82
CA GLU A 716 -15.66 -2.35 31.77
C GLU A 716 -14.41 -1.51 32.01
N TYR A 717 -14.57 -0.19 32.11
CA TYR A 717 -13.49 0.67 32.56
C TYR A 717 -13.38 0.62 34.07
N ARG A 718 -12.16 0.36 34.53
CA ARG A 718 -11.79 0.32 35.93
C ARG A 718 -10.82 1.43 36.25
N TRP A 719 -11.02 2.10 37.37
CA TRP A 719 -10.09 3.11 37.85
C TRP A 719 -8.88 2.41 38.45
N ILE A 720 -7.70 2.74 37.92
CA ILE A 720 -6.41 2.17 38.29
C ILE A 720 -5.51 3.27 38.84
N LEU A 721 -4.86 2.97 39.96
CA LEU A 721 -3.75 3.74 40.52
C LEU A 721 -2.43 3.08 40.14
N GLU A 722 -1.58 3.79 39.40
CA GLU A 722 -0.24 3.33 38.96
C GLU A 722 0.88 4.00 39.74
N ARG A 723 1.93 3.22 40.03
CA ARG A 723 3.19 3.68 40.59
C ARG A 723 4.37 3.12 39.81
N GLY A 724 5.26 3.97 39.31
CA GLY A 724 6.45 3.58 38.53
C GLY A 724 7.78 4.03 39.15
N CYS A 725 8.79 3.16 39.14
CA CYS A 725 10.15 3.44 39.62
C CYS A 725 11.24 3.16 38.55
N PRO A 726 12.28 3.99 38.43
CA PRO A 726 13.35 3.81 37.43
C PRO A 726 14.34 2.69 37.79
N ARG A 727 14.89 2.00 36.78
CA ARG A 727 15.89 0.93 36.88
C ARG A 727 17.19 1.35 36.20
N PHE A 728 18.31 0.93 36.77
CA PHE A 728 19.66 1.22 36.25
C PHE A 728 20.48 -0.06 36.11
N THR A 729 21.36 -0.09 35.11
CA THR A 729 22.34 -1.17 34.89
C THR A 729 23.45 -1.15 35.96
N LYS A 730 24.30 -2.18 36.00
CA LYS A 730 25.44 -2.29 36.93
C LYS A 730 26.46 -1.13 36.84
N PHE A 731 26.42 -0.34 35.75
CA PHE A 731 27.27 0.82 35.53
C PHE A 731 26.52 2.17 35.73
N ALA A 732 25.39 2.16 36.46
CA ALA A 732 24.54 3.33 36.74
C ALA A 732 23.92 4.03 35.52
N LYS A 733 23.93 3.39 34.34
CA LYS A 733 23.18 3.85 33.16
C LYS A 733 21.70 3.45 33.28
N PHE A 734 20.79 4.38 33.02
CA PHE A 734 19.34 4.15 33.04
C PHE A 734 18.94 3.02 32.05
N SER A 735 18.00 2.18 32.46
CA SER A 735 17.62 0.94 31.79
C SER A 735 16.10 0.76 31.65
N GLY A 736 15.31 1.80 31.92
CA GLY A 736 13.83 1.77 31.88
C GLY A 736 13.16 1.73 33.25
N TYR A 737 11.84 1.56 33.29
CA TYR A 737 11.02 1.56 34.52
C TYR A 737 10.43 0.20 34.86
N ILE A 738 10.15 -0.02 36.15
CA ILE A 738 9.26 -1.07 36.65
C ILE A 738 8.13 -0.43 37.46
N GLY A 739 6.89 -0.86 37.27
CA GLY A 739 5.75 -0.28 37.98
C GLY A 739 4.67 -1.29 38.35
N SER A 740 3.78 -0.86 39.24
CA SER A 740 2.65 -1.63 39.73
C SER A 740 1.34 -0.86 39.69
N CYS A 741 0.24 -1.56 39.46
CA CYS A 741 -1.09 -0.98 39.28
C CYS A 741 -2.16 -1.65 40.16
N THR A 742 -3.05 -0.86 40.78
CA THR A 742 -4.11 -1.32 41.72
C THR A 742 -5.49 -0.73 41.37
N ASP A 743 -6.58 -1.50 41.50
CA ASP A 743 -7.96 -1.11 41.15
C ASP A 743 -8.70 -0.34 42.29
N VAL A 744 -9.34 0.80 41.97
CA VAL A 744 -10.03 1.71 42.91
C VAL A 744 -11.47 2.09 42.47
N THR A 745 -12.08 1.30 41.58
CA THR A 745 -13.34 1.62 40.85
C THR A 745 -14.58 1.88 41.72
N GLU A 746 -14.80 1.13 42.81
CA GLU A 746 -16.01 1.26 43.64
C GLU A 746 -16.14 2.64 44.30
N ARG A 747 -15.00 3.29 44.58
CA ARG A 747 -14.96 4.63 45.20
C ARG A 747 -15.49 5.73 44.27
N GLN A 748 -15.33 5.59 42.95
CA GLN A 748 -15.72 6.61 41.97
C GLN A 748 -17.21 6.53 41.57
N ARG A 749 -17.80 5.34 41.52
CA ARG A 749 -19.23 5.16 41.16
C ARG A 749 -20.19 5.86 42.13
N ALA A 750 -19.81 6.00 43.40
CA ALA A 750 -20.63 6.65 44.42
C ALA A 750 -20.68 8.19 44.29
N LEU A 751 -19.64 8.82 43.73
CA LEU A 751 -19.57 10.28 43.56
C LEU A 751 -20.30 10.75 42.29
N GLN A 752 -20.37 9.91 41.26
CA GLN A 752 -20.93 10.25 39.96
C GLN A 752 -22.48 10.22 39.93
N ALA A 753 -23.11 9.30 40.66
CA ALA A 753 -24.58 9.19 40.72
C ALA A 753 -25.28 10.44 41.32
N LEU A 754 -24.57 11.23 42.12
CA LEU A 754 -25.11 12.46 42.71
C LEU A 754 -25.15 13.62 41.70
N GLN A 755 -24.29 13.58 40.68
CA GLN A 755 -24.06 14.68 39.73
C GLN A 755 -24.94 14.55 38.46
N GLU A 756 -25.31 13.32 38.08
CA GLU A 756 -26.12 13.01 36.88
C GLU A 756 -27.60 13.44 37.01
N SER A 757 -28.14 13.49 38.23
CA SER A 757 -29.54 13.89 38.48
C SER A 757 -29.80 15.39 38.26
N GLU A 758 -28.84 16.26 38.58
CA GLU A 758 -28.96 17.71 38.38
C GLU A 758 -28.76 18.11 36.92
N GLN A 759 -27.91 17.41 36.17
CA GLN A 759 -27.64 17.71 34.76
C GLN A 759 -28.79 17.31 33.82
N ALA A 760 -29.52 16.24 34.10
CA ALA A 760 -30.63 15.77 33.25
C ALA A 760 -31.76 16.81 33.08
N LEU A 761 -32.08 17.57 34.15
CA LEU A 761 -33.10 18.63 34.11
C LEU A 761 -32.67 19.86 33.30
N GLN A 762 -31.39 20.20 33.30
CA GLN A 762 -30.85 21.30 32.47
C GLN A 762 -30.69 20.91 30.99
N GLN A 763 -30.35 19.65 30.71
CA GLN A 763 -30.21 19.13 29.34
C GLN A 763 -31.55 19.09 28.59
N HIS A 764 -32.65 18.73 29.26
CA HIS A 764 -33.98 18.70 28.61
C HIS A 764 -34.48 20.08 28.17
N ALA A 765 -34.22 21.14 28.93
CA ALA A 765 -34.59 22.51 28.55
C ALA A 765 -33.67 23.09 27.45
N GLN A 766 -32.39 22.72 27.45
CA GLN A 766 -31.47 23.08 26.36
C GLN A 766 -31.78 22.34 25.05
N MET A 767 -32.28 21.10 25.10
CA MET A 767 -32.64 20.34 23.89
C MET A 767 -33.72 21.02 23.03
N LEU A 768 -34.74 21.64 23.63
CA LEU A 768 -35.79 22.35 22.88
C LEU A 768 -35.26 23.63 22.19
N ASP A 769 -34.31 24.31 22.83
CA ASP A 769 -33.69 25.53 22.29
C ASP A 769 -32.67 25.20 21.18
N LEU A 770 -31.96 24.06 21.30
CA LEU A 770 -30.96 23.56 20.35
C LEU A 770 -31.54 22.73 19.19
N ALA A 771 -32.82 22.33 19.26
CA ALA A 771 -33.49 21.57 18.21
C ALA A 771 -33.31 22.25 16.85
N ASN A 772 -32.98 21.47 15.83
CA ASN A 772 -32.74 21.97 14.47
C ASN A 772 -34.02 22.48 13.81
N ASP A 773 -35.15 21.85 14.13
CA ASP A 773 -36.44 22.23 13.57
C ASP A 773 -36.83 23.61 14.08
N SER A 774 -37.47 24.41 13.22
CA SER A 774 -37.96 25.72 13.63
C SER A 774 -39.19 25.54 14.50
N ILE A 775 -39.00 25.66 15.82
CA ILE A 775 -40.07 25.59 16.80
C ILE A 775 -40.44 27.00 17.22
N ILE A 776 -41.68 27.38 16.89
CA ILE A 776 -42.23 28.69 17.17
C ILE A 776 -43.53 28.50 17.95
N ILE A 777 -43.68 29.20 19.07
CA ILE A 777 -44.95 29.23 19.81
C ILE A 777 -45.49 30.64 19.68
N CYS A 778 -46.70 30.76 19.15
CA CYS A 778 -47.44 32.02 19.12
C CYS A 778 -48.72 31.95 19.97
N ASP A 779 -49.19 33.11 20.42
CA ASP A 779 -50.53 33.21 20.99
C ASP A 779 -51.61 33.04 19.92
N LEU A 780 -52.89 33.03 20.34
CA LEU A 780 -54.02 32.86 19.42
C LEU A 780 -54.22 34.04 18.45
N ASP A 781 -53.56 35.19 18.70
CA ASP A 781 -53.51 36.35 17.82
C ASP A 781 -52.26 36.34 16.92
N GLU A 782 -51.56 35.19 16.87
CA GLU A 782 -50.36 34.89 16.10
C GLU A 782 -49.10 35.70 16.49
N SER A 783 -49.07 36.24 17.71
CA SER A 783 -47.90 36.96 18.24
C SER A 783 -46.89 35.97 18.80
N ILE A 784 -45.63 36.10 18.42
CA ILE A 784 -44.56 35.16 18.78
C ILE A 784 -44.23 35.27 20.27
N ALA A 785 -44.44 34.19 21.02
CA ALA A 785 -44.14 34.06 22.44
C ALA A 785 -42.83 33.28 22.68
N TYR A 786 -42.52 32.31 21.82
CA TYR A 786 -41.29 31.52 21.88
C TYR A 786 -40.73 31.30 20.48
N TRP A 787 -39.40 31.39 20.38
CA TRP A 787 -38.63 31.29 19.15
C TRP A 787 -37.33 30.59 19.52
N ASN A 788 -37.16 29.34 19.06
CA ASN A 788 -35.96 28.55 19.35
C ASN A 788 -34.80 28.90 18.40
N GLN A 789 -33.61 28.37 18.68
CA GLN A 789 -32.44 28.63 17.83
C GLN A 789 -32.57 28.02 16.43
N GLY A 790 -33.39 26.97 16.26
CA GLY A 790 -33.76 26.43 14.95
C GLY A 790 -34.50 27.47 14.09
N ALA A 791 -35.45 28.21 14.68
CA ALA A 791 -36.17 29.29 14.01
C ALA A 791 -35.26 30.50 13.70
N GLU A 792 -34.32 30.85 14.60
CA GLU A 792 -33.30 31.88 14.34
C GLU A 792 -32.42 31.52 13.15
N ARG A 793 -31.97 30.25 13.07
CA ARG A 793 -31.15 29.76 11.95
C ARG A 793 -31.94 29.70 10.64
N LEU A 794 -33.22 29.30 10.71
CA LEU A 794 -34.06 29.12 9.53
C LEU A 794 -34.45 30.46 8.89
N TYR A 795 -34.83 31.45 9.70
CA TYR A 795 -35.37 32.72 9.20
C TYR A 795 -34.40 33.90 9.35
N GLY A 796 -33.35 33.81 10.16
CA GLY A 796 -32.31 34.82 10.35
C GLY A 796 -32.56 35.79 11.50
N TRP A 797 -33.80 35.90 11.98
CA TRP A 797 -34.17 36.86 13.04
C TRP A 797 -33.88 36.27 14.41
N THR A 798 -33.34 37.08 15.31
CA THR A 798 -33.10 36.64 16.70
C THR A 798 -34.39 36.67 17.52
N LYS A 799 -34.47 35.83 18.56
CA LYS A 799 -35.58 35.76 19.50
C LYS A 799 -35.94 37.12 20.10
N ALA A 800 -34.93 37.94 20.40
CA ALA A 800 -35.13 39.26 20.98
C ALA A 800 -35.78 40.26 20.01
N GLU A 801 -35.57 40.09 18.70
CA GLU A 801 -36.12 40.96 17.65
C GLU A 801 -37.57 40.61 17.32
N VAL A 802 -37.93 39.32 17.40
CA VAL A 802 -39.24 38.81 16.95
C VAL A 802 -40.29 38.71 18.05
N GLN A 803 -39.88 38.74 19.32
CA GLN A 803 -40.78 38.53 20.46
C GLN A 803 -41.91 39.56 20.47
N GLY A 804 -43.15 39.08 20.51
CA GLY A 804 -44.37 39.91 20.47
C GLY A 804 -44.77 40.44 19.09
N GLN A 805 -44.01 40.15 18.03
CA GLN A 805 -44.41 40.46 16.65
C GLN A 805 -45.35 39.38 16.08
N ARG A 806 -46.20 39.73 15.11
CA ARG A 806 -47.07 38.77 14.42
C ARG A 806 -46.31 37.98 13.38
N ILE A 807 -46.26 36.65 13.55
CA ILE A 807 -45.43 35.73 12.77
C ILE A 807 -45.64 35.85 11.25
N ASN A 808 -46.89 35.97 10.80
CA ASN A 808 -47.21 36.01 9.38
C ASN A 808 -46.91 37.35 8.71
N SER A 809 -46.96 38.44 9.49
CA SER A 809 -46.53 39.77 9.01
C SER A 809 -45.01 39.88 8.97
N LEU A 810 -44.33 39.26 9.95
CA LEU A 810 -42.88 39.18 10.06
C LEU A 810 -42.25 38.47 8.85
N LEU A 811 -42.72 37.24 8.58
CA LEU A 811 -42.15 36.35 7.57
C LEU A 811 -42.75 36.57 6.17
N LYS A 812 -43.67 37.53 6.00
CA LYS A 812 -44.41 37.78 4.76
C LYS A 812 -44.94 36.48 4.12
N THR A 813 -45.60 35.66 4.94
CA THR A 813 -46.02 34.31 4.57
C THR A 813 -46.99 34.32 3.39
N VAL A 814 -46.69 33.57 2.34
CA VAL A 814 -47.60 33.22 1.25
C VAL A 814 -48.17 31.84 1.55
N PHE A 815 -49.50 31.80 1.69
CA PHE A 815 -50.24 30.58 2.02
C PHE A 815 -50.77 29.89 0.76
N PRO A 816 -50.90 28.55 0.77
CA PRO A 816 -51.47 27.79 -0.33
C PRO A 816 -52.99 27.95 -0.43
N GLN A 817 -53.64 28.37 0.67
CA GLN A 817 -55.07 28.65 0.79
C GLN A 817 -55.30 29.85 1.73
N SER A 818 -56.54 30.35 1.89
CA SER A 818 -56.74 31.56 2.70
C SER A 818 -56.45 31.31 4.19
N ILE A 819 -55.86 32.28 4.89
CA ILE A 819 -55.53 32.14 6.32
C ILE A 819 -56.77 31.92 7.21
N SER A 820 -57.93 32.44 6.79
CA SER A 820 -59.21 32.19 7.48
C SER A 820 -59.60 30.72 7.43
N GLU A 821 -59.45 30.06 6.27
CA GLU A 821 -59.73 28.63 6.14
C GLU A 821 -58.74 27.79 6.96
N ILE A 822 -57.47 28.18 7.01
CA ILE A 822 -56.45 27.53 7.85
C ILE A 822 -56.83 27.62 9.34
N HIS A 823 -57.27 28.78 9.81
CA HIS A 823 -57.72 28.95 11.20
C HIS A 823 -58.99 28.18 11.53
N ASP A 824 -59.94 28.11 10.60
CA ASP A 824 -61.16 27.33 10.80
C ASP A 824 -60.84 25.84 10.89
N ILE A 825 -59.90 25.34 10.07
CA ILE A 825 -59.38 23.97 10.16
C ILE A 825 -58.66 23.76 11.51
N LEU A 826 -57.78 24.68 11.91
CA LEU A 826 -57.02 24.57 13.16
C LEU A 826 -57.93 24.60 14.40
N LYS A 827 -58.98 25.42 14.42
CA LYS A 827 -59.96 25.47 15.52
C LYS A 827 -60.87 24.25 15.56
N THR A 828 -61.19 23.66 14.41
CA THR A 828 -62.11 22.53 14.31
C THR A 828 -61.40 21.20 14.58
N LEU A 829 -60.18 21.03 14.07
CA LEU A 829 -59.41 19.78 14.15
C LEU A 829 -58.29 19.81 15.20
N GLY A 830 -57.92 20.99 15.71
CA GLY A 830 -56.80 21.15 16.65
C GLY A 830 -55.41 21.09 16.02
N TYR A 831 -55.32 20.81 14.71
CA TYR A 831 -54.07 20.75 13.96
C TYR A 831 -54.26 21.23 12.50
N TRP A 832 -53.16 21.68 11.88
CA TRP A 832 -53.08 21.99 10.45
C TRP A 832 -51.68 21.68 9.93
N GLN A 833 -51.57 21.25 8.66
CA GLN A 833 -50.28 21.04 7.99
C GLN A 833 -50.36 21.52 6.54
N GLY A 834 -49.32 22.21 6.07
CA GLY A 834 -49.22 22.64 4.68
C GLY A 834 -47.88 23.30 4.34
N GLU A 835 -47.64 23.48 3.04
CA GLU A 835 -46.44 24.15 2.54
C GLU A 835 -46.66 25.66 2.53
N LEU A 836 -45.72 26.41 3.09
CA LEU A 836 -45.73 27.87 3.16
C LEU A 836 -44.50 28.41 2.45
N THR A 837 -44.67 29.51 1.71
CA THR A 837 -43.51 30.28 1.24
C THR A 837 -43.32 31.47 2.15
N GLN A 838 -42.16 31.56 2.78
CA GLN A 838 -41.84 32.56 3.80
C GLN A 838 -40.57 33.30 3.42
N THR A 839 -40.36 34.46 4.02
CA THR A 839 -39.24 35.36 3.72
C THR A 839 -38.34 35.45 4.93
N ARG A 840 -37.04 35.24 4.71
CA ARG A 840 -35.99 35.39 5.71
C ARG A 840 -35.65 36.87 5.95
N GLU A 841 -34.88 37.17 6.98
CA GLU A 841 -34.41 38.53 7.32
C GLU A 841 -33.70 39.23 6.15
N ASP A 842 -32.87 38.48 5.41
CA ASP A 842 -32.09 38.96 4.27
C ASP A 842 -32.93 39.22 3.00
N GLY A 843 -34.23 38.95 3.05
CA GLY A 843 -35.17 39.09 1.94
C GLY A 843 -35.26 37.89 1.00
N SER A 844 -34.51 36.81 1.23
CA SER A 844 -34.62 35.56 0.46
C SER A 844 -35.91 34.80 0.79
N GLN A 845 -36.47 34.13 -0.21
CA GLN A 845 -37.66 33.29 -0.03
C GLN A 845 -37.26 31.84 0.23
N ILE A 846 -37.90 31.24 1.23
CA ILE A 846 -37.74 29.85 1.65
C ILE A 846 -39.09 29.15 1.56
N VAL A 847 -39.09 27.90 1.09
CA VAL A 847 -40.28 27.05 1.10
C VAL A 847 -40.18 26.11 2.29
N VAL A 848 -41.15 26.20 3.19
CA VAL A 848 -41.19 25.38 4.40
C VAL A 848 -42.43 24.50 4.41
N SER A 849 -42.27 23.26 4.89
CA SER A 849 -43.41 22.44 5.31
C SER A 849 -43.71 22.81 6.76
N SER A 850 -44.88 23.40 7.03
CA SER A 850 -45.24 23.89 8.36
C SER A 850 -46.40 23.09 8.94
N ARG A 851 -46.28 22.65 10.19
CA ARG A 851 -47.31 21.97 10.97
C ARG A 851 -47.66 22.79 12.21
N TRP A 852 -48.94 23.12 12.37
CA TRP A 852 -49.46 23.95 13.46
C TRP A 852 -50.37 23.09 14.35
N THR A 853 -50.16 23.15 15.67
CA THR A 853 -50.94 22.42 16.67
C THR A 853 -51.44 23.36 17.75
N LEU A 854 -52.73 23.27 18.08
CA LEU A 854 -53.36 24.09 19.11
C LEU A 854 -53.06 23.52 20.51
N GLN A 855 -52.49 24.35 21.40
CA GLN A 855 -52.18 23.99 22.77
C GLN A 855 -53.30 24.41 23.71
N TYR A 856 -53.64 23.55 24.68
CA TYR A 856 -54.74 23.78 25.62
C TYR A 856 -54.20 23.94 27.05
N ASN A 857 -54.89 24.73 27.86
CA ASN A 857 -54.64 24.78 29.31
C ASN A 857 -55.29 23.57 30.03
N SER A 858 -55.04 23.46 31.34
CA SER A 858 -55.62 22.44 32.22
C SER A 858 -57.16 22.42 32.27
N ASP A 859 -57.82 23.51 31.85
CA ASP A 859 -59.28 23.64 31.78
C ASP A 859 -59.84 23.29 30.37
N GLY A 860 -58.98 22.84 29.45
CA GLY A 860 -59.36 22.44 28.08
C GLY A 860 -59.60 23.59 27.11
N GLN A 861 -59.17 24.83 27.43
CA GLN A 861 -59.28 25.98 26.53
C GLN A 861 -57.98 26.18 25.74
N PRO A 862 -58.05 26.53 24.44
CA PRO A 862 -56.85 26.78 23.65
C PRO A 862 -56.15 28.06 24.12
N ILE A 863 -54.82 28.04 24.22
CA ILE A 863 -53.99 29.14 24.75
C ILE A 863 -52.86 29.56 23.82
N ALA A 864 -52.40 28.68 22.93
CA ALA A 864 -51.27 28.97 22.04
C ALA A 864 -51.30 28.07 20.80
N ILE A 865 -50.56 28.46 19.76
CA ILE A 865 -50.31 27.67 18.56
C ILE A 865 -48.82 27.32 18.57
N LEU A 866 -48.51 26.03 18.52
CA LEU A 866 -47.17 25.50 18.30
C LEU A 866 -47.00 25.26 16.80
N ALA A 867 -46.10 26.00 16.17
CA ALA A 867 -45.72 25.83 14.78
C ALA A 867 -44.32 25.20 14.69
N ILE A 868 -44.23 24.06 14.02
CA ILE A 868 -42.96 23.42 13.67
C ILE A 868 -42.82 23.51 12.16
N SER A 869 -41.70 24.06 11.68
CA SER A 869 -41.47 24.28 10.25
C SER A 869 -40.13 23.71 9.80
N ASP A 870 -40.17 22.94 8.71
CA ASP A 870 -39.00 22.29 8.12
C ASP A 870 -38.65 22.94 6.77
N ASP A 871 -37.36 23.23 6.55
CA ASP A 871 -36.87 23.67 5.24
C ASP A 871 -36.93 22.52 4.24
N ILE A 872 -37.79 22.61 3.23
CA ILE A 872 -37.88 21.62 2.16
C ILE A 872 -37.23 22.11 0.86
N THR A 873 -36.48 23.22 0.90
CA THR A 873 -35.82 23.81 -0.27
C THR A 873 -34.79 22.84 -0.87
N GLU A 874 -33.98 22.19 -0.04
CA GLU A 874 -32.99 21.19 -0.48
C GLU A 874 -33.66 19.90 -0.98
N ARG A 875 -34.73 19.42 -0.31
CA ARG A 875 -35.51 18.25 -0.74
C ARG A 875 -36.11 18.45 -2.15
N LYS A 876 -36.63 19.64 -2.46
CA LYS A 876 -37.14 19.98 -3.81
C LYS A 876 -36.01 20.07 -4.85
N GLN A 877 -34.83 20.54 -4.46
CA GLN A 877 -33.65 20.56 -5.35
C GLN A 877 -33.11 19.14 -5.62
N VAL A 878 -33.16 18.24 -4.62
CA VAL A 878 -32.79 16.82 -4.73
C VAL A 878 -33.80 16.04 -5.55
N GLU A 879 -35.11 16.27 -5.39
CA GLU A 879 -36.16 15.64 -6.22
C GLU A 879 -36.00 16.01 -7.71
N ALA A 880 -35.68 17.28 -7.98
CA ALA A 880 -35.34 17.77 -9.33
C ALA A 880 -33.95 17.27 -9.82
N ALA A 881 -33.05 16.85 -8.93
CA ALA A 881 -31.76 16.25 -9.28
C ALA A 881 -31.88 14.73 -9.49
N LEU A 882 -32.80 14.06 -8.78
CA LEU A 882 -33.11 12.64 -8.93
C LEU A 882 -33.77 12.38 -10.29
N LEU A 883 -34.75 13.20 -10.69
CA LEU A 883 -35.31 13.19 -12.04
C LEU A 883 -34.23 13.36 -13.12
N ARG A 884 -33.30 14.32 -12.94
CA ARG A 884 -32.15 14.54 -13.85
C ARG A 884 -31.14 13.39 -13.84
N SER A 885 -30.93 12.73 -12.71
CA SER A 885 -30.06 11.56 -12.59
C SER A 885 -30.68 10.31 -13.22
N GLU A 886 -32.00 10.14 -13.10
CA GLU A 886 -32.75 9.05 -13.71
C GLU A 886 -32.77 9.16 -15.24
N GLU A 887 -32.99 10.36 -15.78
CA GLU A 887 -32.84 10.66 -17.21
C GLU A 887 -31.40 10.43 -17.69
N ARG A 888 -30.41 10.79 -16.88
CA ARG A 888 -28.98 10.57 -17.18
C ARG A 888 -28.61 9.09 -17.18
N PHE A 889 -29.08 8.29 -16.22
CA PHE A 889 -28.87 6.84 -16.21
C PHE A 889 -29.57 6.18 -17.40
N ARG A 890 -30.81 6.59 -17.70
CA ARG A 890 -31.54 6.11 -18.89
C ARG A 890 -30.79 6.42 -20.18
N GLY A 891 -30.22 7.63 -20.29
CA GLY A 891 -29.35 8.02 -21.40
C GLY A 891 -28.10 7.15 -21.52
N ILE A 892 -27.38 6.91 -20.43
CA ILE A 892 -26.16 6.07 -20.43
C ILE A 892 -26.49 4.61 -20.74
N PHE A 893 -27.53 4.05 -20.12
CA PHE A 893 -27.94 2.66 -20.31
C PHE A 893 -28.38 2.41 -21.76
N GLU A 894 -29.24 3.28 -22.33
CA GLU A 894 -29.75 3.10 -23.69
C GLU A 894 -28.75 3.47 -24.79
N GLN A 895 -27.88 4.46 -24.58
CA GLN A 895 -26.91 4.91 -25.59
C GLN A 895 -25.55 4.22 -25.50
N ALA A 896 -25.37 3.24 -24.60
CA ALA A 896 -24.11 2.51 -24.45
C ALA A 896 -23.74 1.78 -25.75
N ALA A 897 -22.47 1.84 -26.13
CA ALA A 897 -21.95 1.11 -27.30
C ALA A 897 -21.83 -0.41 -27.08
N VAL A 898 -22.13 -0.88 -25.86
CA VAL A 898 -22.11 -2.29 -25.44
C VAL A 898 -23.52 -2.74 -25.04
N GLY A 899 -23.80 -4.03 -25.15
CA GLY A 899 -25.04 -4.61 -24.63
C GLY A 899 -25.03 -4.58 -23.11
N MET A 900 -26.12 -4.14 -22.48
CA MET A 900 -26.26 -4.10 -21.03
C MET A 900 -27.59 -4.68 -20.62
N SER A 901 -27.60 -5.32 -19.46
CA SER A 901 -28.76 -6.07 -18.98
C SER A 901 -28.75 -6.28 -17.47
N LEU A 902 -29.96 -6.45 -16.94
CA LEU A 902 -30.24 -6.89 -15.59
C LEU A 902 -30.94 -8.24 -15.66
N LEU A 903 -30.54 -9.21 -14.84
CA LEU A 903 -31.17 -10.54 -14.77
C LEU A 903 -31.51 -10.91 -13.33
N ASN A 904 -32.61 -11.62 -13.11
CA ASN A 904 -32.88 -12.22 -11.80
C ASN A 904 -31.92 -13.39 -11.51
N LEU A 905 -31.99 -13.96 -10.31
CA LEU A 905 -31.09 -15.04 -9.89
C LEU A 905 -31.28 -16.34 -10.69
N GLU A 906 -32.46 -16.53 -11.27
CA GLU A 906 -32.79 -17.66 -12.14
C GLU A 906 -32.29 -17.45 -13.59
N GLY A 907 -31.79 -16.25 -13.92
CA GLY A 907 -31.26 -15.92 -15.25
C GLY A 907 -32.27 -15.36 -16.24
N ARG A 908 -33.47 -14.97 -15.80
CA ARG A 908 -34.47 -14.24 -16.61
C ARG A 908 -34.08 -12.77 -16.74
N TRP A 909 -34.23 -12.21 -17.93
CA TRP A 909 -33.93 -10.80 -18.19
C TRP A 909 -34.98 -9.89 -17.54
N LEU A 910 -34.54 -8.97 -16.70
CA LEU A 910 -35.37 -7.94 -16.05
C LEU A 910 -35.36 -6.64 -16.84
N ARG A 911 -34.24 -6.32 -17.49
CA ARG A 911 -34.07 -5.12 -18.31
C ARG A 911 -32.94 -5.31 -19.29
N VAL A 912 -33.08 -4.80 -20.51
CA VAL A 912 -32.05 -4.85 -21.56
C VAL A 912 -31.97 -3.49 -22.23
N ASN A 913 -30.77 -3.06 -22.62
CA ASN A 913 -30.61 -1.84 -23.40
C ASN A 913 -30.74 -2.10 -24.89
N HIS A 914 -30.97 -1.03 -25.67
CA HIS A 914 -31.11 -1.12 -27.13
C HIS A 914 -29.97 -1.89 -27.83
N LYS A 915 -28.72 -1.68 -27.39
CA LYS A 915 -27.55 -2.32 -28.00
C LYS A 915 -27.55 -3.84 -27.81
N LEU A 916 -27.99 -4.36 -26.66
CA LEU A 916 -28.08 -5.80 -26.44
C LEU A 916 -29.10 -6.45 -27.38
N SER A 917 -30.27 -5.83 -27.56
CA SER A 917 -31.27 -6.28 -28.52
C SER A 917 -30.73 -6.32 -29.96
N LEU A 918 -29.89 -5.36 -30.35
CA LEU A 918 -29.20 -5.39 -31.66
C LEU A 918 -28.18 -6.52 -31.76
N ILE A 919 -27.39 -6.76 -30.71
CA ILE A 919 -26.36 -7.81 -30.67
C ILE A 919 -27.00 -9.19 -30.82
N VAL A 920 -28.09 -9.49 -30.11
CA VAL A 920 -28.73 -10.82 -30.10
C VAL A 920 -29.85 -10.97 -31.13
N GLY A 921 -30.39 -9.86 -31.67
CA GLY A 921 -31.44 -9.85 -32.69
C GLY A 921 -32.85 -10.13 -32.16
N TYR A 922 -33.05 -10.23 -30.85
CA TYR A 922 -34.37 -10.35 -30.20
C TYR A 922 -34.88 -8.98 -29.78
N SER A 923 -36.20 -8.78 -29.84
CA SER A 923 -36.80 -7.55 -29.31
C SER A 923 -36.67 -7.49 -27.78
N PRO A 924 -36.66 -6.29 -27.17
CA PRO A 924 -36.66 -6.14 -25.72
C PRO A 924 -37.79 -6.93 -25.06
N GLU A 925 -39.00 -6.91 -25.63
CA GLU A 925 -40.18 -7.59 -25.09
C GLU A 925 -40.01 -9.11 -25.10
N GLU A 926 -39.41 -9.67 -26.14
CA GLU A 926 -39.09 -11.11 -26.20
C GLU A 926 -38.01 -11.50 -25.21
N LEU A 927 -36.96 -10.67 -25.09
CA LEU A 927 -35.87 -10.95 -24.15
C LEU A 927 -36.37 -11.00 -22.70
N LEU A 928 -37.27 -10.10 -22.30
CA LEU A 928 -37.84 -10.09 -20.94
C LEU A 928 -38.61 -11.37 -20.56
N GLU A 929 -39.09 -12.13 -21.56
CA GLU A 929 -39.76 -13.40 -21.35
C GLU A 929 -38.83 -14.63 -21.39
N MET A 930 -37.60 -14.44 -21.87
CA MET A 930 -36.58 -15.47 -22.02
C MET A 930 -35.59 -15.48 -20.85
N THR A 931 -34.76 -16.51 -20.82
CA THR A 931 -33.61 -16.60 -19.92
C THR A 931 -32.29 -16.57 -20.70
N PHE A 932 -31.18 -16.18 -20.07
CA PHE A 932 -29.88 -16.18 -20.78
C PHE A 932 -29.42 -17.58 -21.18
N GLN A 933 -29.91 -18.61 -20.48
CA GLN A 933 -29.63 -20.02 -20.74
C GLN A 933 -30.16 -20.43 -22.12
N GLU A 934 -31.32 -19.90 -22.53
CA GLU A 934 -31.96 -20.22 -23.82
C GLU A 934 -31.19 -19.69 -25.04
N ILE A 935 -30.42 -18.61 -24.87
CA ILE A 935 -29.63 -18.00 -25.95
C ILE A 935 -28.14 -18.33 -25.85
N THR A 936 -27.70 -19.05 -24.82
CA THR A 936 -26.30 -19.47 -24.66
C THR A 936 -26.06 -20.79 -25.40
N TYR A 937 -24.95 -20.88 -26.14
CA TYR A 937 -24.60 -22.09 -26.86
C TYR A 937 -24.36 -23.28 -25.89
N PRO A 938 -24.83 -24.52 -26.20
CA PRO A 938 -24.88 -25.62 -25.23
C PRO A 938 -23.53 -26.00 -24.58
N GLU A 939 -22.43 -25.93 -25.32
CA GLU A 939 -21.09 -26.26 -24.79
C GLU A 939 -20.59 -25.24 -23.76
N ASP A 940 -21.00 -23.98 -23.90
CA ASP A 940 -20.52 -22.88 -23.02
C ASP A 940 -21.42 -22.72 -21.79
N LEU A 941 -22.63 -23.33 -21.81
CA LEU A 941 -23.65 -23.17 -20.79
C LEU A 941 -23.24 -23.75 -19.44
N GLU A 942 -22.65 -24.94 -19.42
CA GLU A 942 -22.26 -25.60 -18.15
C GLU A 942 -21.17 -24.82 -17.43
N THR A 943 -20.17 -24.33 -18.16
CA THR A 943 -19.11 -23.47 -17.64
C THR A 943 -19.69 -22.16 -17.12
N ASN A 944 -20.60 -21.53 -17.86
CA ASN A 944 -21.23 -20.29 -17.42
C ASN A 944 -22.06 -20.51 -16.14
N LEU A 945 -22.84 -21.59 -16.06
CA LEU A 945 -23.61 -21.92 -14.86
C LEU A 945 -22.71 -22.22 -13.66
N ASN A 946 -21.52 -22.80 -13.87
CA ASN A 946 -20.57 -23.01 -12.79
C ASN A 946 -20.07 -21.67 -12.21
N TYR A 947 -19.70 -20.70 -13.07
CA TYR A 947 -19.34 -19.36 -12.60
C TYR A 947 -20.50 -18.66 -11.89
N VAL A 948 -21.73 -18.82 -12.39
CA VAL A 948 -22.93 -18.31 -11.69
C VAL A 948 -23.08 -18.95 -10.31
N ARG A 949 -22.84 -20.27 -10.16
CA ARG A 949 -22.87 -20.95 -8.85
C ARG A 949 -21.79 -20.43 -7.91
N GLN A 950 -20.57 -20.26 -8.37
CA GLN A 950 -19.47 -19.70 -7.56
C GLN A 950 -19.75 -18.26 -7.15
N LEU A 951 -20.29 -17.46 -8.07
CA LEU A 951 -20.69 -16.09 -7.85
C LEU A 951 -21.80 -16.01 -6.79
N LEU A 952 -22.82 -16.88 -6.87
CA LEU A 952 -23.90 -16.98 -5.88
C LEU A 952 -23.39 -17.48 -4.52
N ALA A 953 -22.48 -18.47 -4.51
CA ALA A 953 -21.81 -18.98 -3.31
C ALA A 953 -20.89 -17.94 -2.65
N GLY A 954 -20.57 -16.84 -3.35
CA GLY A 954 -19.69 -15.79 -2.86
C GLY A 954 -18.21 -16.16 -2.93
N GLU A 955 -17.87 -17.21 -3.67
CA GLU A 955 -16.48 -17.62 -3.93
C GLU A 955 -15.77 -16.62 -4.85
N ILE A 956 -16.54 -15.92 -5.69
CA ILE A 956 -16.09 -14.86 -6.59
C ILE A 956 -17.07 -13.69 -6.55
N GLU A 957 -16.59 -12.45 -6.72
CA GLU A 957 -17.44 -11.24 -6.70
C GLU A 957 -17.94 -10.81 -8.09
N THR A 958 -17.15 -11.07 -9.12
CA THR A 958 -17.46 -10.84 -10.53
C THR A 958 -16.76 -11.90 -11.37
N TYR A 959 -17.27 -12.16 -12.59
CA TYR A 959 -16.51 -12.90 -13.59
C TYR A 959 -16.67 -12.27 -14.96
N SER A 960 -15.59 -12.33 -15.75
CA SER A 960 -15.67 -12.15 -17.19
C SER A 960 -15.47 -13.50 -17.86
N MET A 961 -16.24 -13.79 -18.90
CA MET A 961 -16.00 -14.95 -19.74
C MET A 961 -16.40 -14.69 -21.18
N GLU A 962 -15.70 -15.34 -22.09
CA GLU A 962 -16.06 -15.36 -23.50
C GLU A 962 -16.93 -16.57 -23.77
N LYS A 963 -18.06 -16.37 -24.44
CA LYS A 963 -18.98 -17.45 -24.81
C LYS A 963 -19.71 -17.14 -26.11
N ARG A 964 -20.41 -18.14 -26.63
CA ARG A 964 -21.22 -18.00 -27.84
C ARG A 964 -22.69 -17.75 -27.49
N TYR A 965 -23.27 -16.71 -28.07
CA TYR A 965 -24.73 -16.50 -28.10
C TYR A 965 -25.33 -16.92 -29.44
N ILE A 966 -26.55 -17.44 -29.36
CA ILE A 966 -27.41 -17.82 -30.49
C ILE A 966 -28.33 -16.63 -30.78
N ARG A 967 -28.15 -15.99 -31.92
CA ARG A 967 -29.03 -14.91 -32.38
C ARG A 967 -30.42 -15.42 -32.75
N ARG A 968 -31.40 -14.51 -32.83
CA ARG A 968 -32.77 -14.83 -33.30
C ARG A 968 -32.80 -15.53 -34.67
N ASP A 969 -31.86 -15.21 -35.55
CA ASP A 969 -31.72 -15.82 -36.89
C ASP A 969 -30.94 -17.15 -36.89
N GLN A 970 -30.63 -17.71 -35.71
CA GLN A 970 -29.84 -18.93 -35.49
C GLN A 970 -28.34 -18.80 -35.79
N SER A 971 -27.82 -17.60 -36.09
CA SER A 971 -26.38 -17.40 -36.23
C SER A 971 -25.68 -17.35 -34.87
N LEU A 972 -24.40 -17.77 -34.83
CA LEU A 972 -23.58 -17.75 -33.62
C LEU A 972 -22.71 -16.49 -33.58
N ILE A 973 -22.65 -15.85 -32.43
CA ILE A 973 -21.76 -14.72 -32.17
C ILE A 973 -20.91 -14.96 -30.94
N TRP A 974 -19.65 -14.53 -31.01
CA TRP A 974 -18.77 -14.48 -29.86
C TRP A 974 -19.04 -13.22 -29.07
N VAL A 975 -19.35 -13.40 -27.79
CA VAL A 975 -19.51 -12.32 -26.85
C VAL A 975 -18.56 -12.49 -25.68
N GLU A 976 -18.01 -11.38 -25.22
CA GLU A 976 -17.45 -11.28 -23.88
C GLU A 976 -18.56 -10.80 -22.96
N ILE A 977 -18.85 -11.60 -21.92
CA ILE A 977 -19.79 -11.22 -20.88
C ILE A 977 -19.04 -10.92 -19.59
N THR A 978 -19.32 -9.77 -19.00
CA THR A 978 -18.90 -9.46 -17.64
C THR A 978 -20.13 -9.45 -16.76
N VAL A 979 -20.15 -10.34 -15.76
CA VAL A 979 -21.28 -10.55 -14.88
C VAL A 979 -20.87 -10.21 -13.45
N SER A 980 -21.62 -9.30 -12.86
CA SER A 980 -21.48 -8.91 -11.46
C SER A 980 -22.78 -9.23 -10.73
N LEU A 981 -22.68 -9.83 -9.55
CA LEU A 981 -23.84 -10.11 -8.72
C LEU A 981 -24.06 -8.96 -7.75
N VAL A 982 -25.19 -8.28 -7.91
CA VAL A 982 -25.60 -7.25 -6.96
C VAL A 982 -26.19 -7.94 -5.75
N ARG A 983 -25.57 -7.70 -4.61
CA ARG A 983 -26.01 -8.19 -3.31
C ARG A 983 -26.59 -7.03 -2.51
N GLU A 984 -27.57 -7.34 -1.70
CA GLU A 984 -28.06 -6.42 -0.69
C GLU A 984 -26.91 -6.00 0.23
N ALA A 985 -26.86 -4.74 0.70
CA ALA A 985 -25.78 -4.32 1.60
C ALA A 985 -25.93 -5.02 2.95
N GLY A 986 -25.08 -6.01 3.22
CA GLY A 986 -24.88 -6.54 4.56
C GLY A 986 -24.35 -5.44 5.50
N HIS A 987 -24.84 -5.42 6.74
CA HIS A 987 -24.51 -4.40 7.75
C HIS A 987 -23.10 -4.53 8.37
N SER A 988 -22.24 -5.42 7.87
CA SER A 988 -20.84 -5.48 8.26
C SER A 988 -20.00 -6.16 7.17
N SER A 989 -18.74 -5.74 7.04
CA SER A 989 -17.76 -6.16 6.04
C SER A 989 -17.35 -7.65 6.09
N GLN A 990 -18.07 -8.49 6.83
CA GLN A 990 -17.85 -9.95 6.92
C GLN A 990 -19.12 -10.80 6.75
N GLN A 991 -20.29 -10.21 6.49
CA GLN A 991 -21.50 -10.95 6.09
C GLN A 991 -21.83 -10.69 4.62
N ILE A 992 -21.71 -11.74 3.80
CA ILE A 992 -22.10 -11.72 2.39
C ILE A 992 -23.62 -11.53 2.32
N GLY A 993 -24.08 -10.37 1.86
CA GLY A 993 -25.50 -10.04 1.74
C GLY A 993 -26.23 -10.91 0.72
N GLN A 994 -27.56 -11.00 0.85
CA GLN A 994 -28.37 -11.83 -0.05
C GLN A 994 -28.25 -11.34 -1.51
N PRO A 995 -28.05 -12.26 -2.46
CA PRO A 995 -28.01 -11.91 -3.88
C PRO A 995 -29.37 -11.40 -4.36
N GLN A 996 -29.42 -10.32 -5.16
CA GLN A 996 -30.67 -9.76 -5.70
C GLN A 996 -30.80 -9.98 -7.21
N TYR A 997 -29.84 -9.51 -8.00
CA TYR A 997 -29.87 -9.64 -9.46
C TYR A 997 -28.45 -9.54 -10.04
N PHE A 998 -28.28 -10.02 -11.27
CA PHE A 998 -27.04 -9.90 -12.01
C PHE A 998 -27.06 -8.64 -12.88
N ILE A 999 -25.95 -7.90 -12.93
CA ILE A 999 -25.66 -6.92 -13.97
C ILE A 999 -24.76 -7.60 -14.99
N THR A 1000 -25.13 -7.55 -16.26
CA THR A 1000 -24.33 -8.11 -17.34
C THR A 1000 -24.06 -7.08 -18.42
N VAL A 1001 -22.77 -6.91 -18.71
CA VAL A 1001 -22.29 -6.21 -19.90
C VAL A 1001 -21.90 -7.26 -20.94
N VAL A 1002 -22.32 -7.05 -22.18
CA VAL A 1002 -22.15 -7.95 -23.32
C VAL A 1002 -21.49 -7.17 -24.45
N GLU A 1003 -20.26 -7.54 -24.77
CA GLU A 1003 -19.53 -6.99 -25.90
C GLU A 1003 -19.39 -8.04 -27.00
N GLU A 1004 -19.61 -7.66 -28.26
CA GLU A 1004 -19.41 -8.55 -29.41
C GLU A 1004 -17.92 -8.55 -29.81
N ILE A 1005 -17.25 -9.71 -29.67
CA ILE A 1005 -15.80 -9.83 -29.86
C ILE A 1005 -15.41 -10.62 -31.13
N GLY A 1006 -16.35 -10.76 -32.08
CA GLY A 1006 -16.15 -11.56 -33.29
C GLY A 1006 -14.93 -11.13 -34.12
N GLU A 1007 -14.72 -9.83 -34.30
CA GLU A 1007 -13.55 -9.29 -35.01
C GLU A 1007 -12.25 -9.48 -34.21
N ARG A 1008 -12.30 -9.32 -32.87
CA ARG A 1008 -11.15 -9.55 -31.98
C ARG A 1008 -10.67 -11.00 -32.04
N LYS A 1009 -11.58 -11.98 -32.04
CA LYS A 1009 -11.24 -13.42 -32.10
C LYS A 1009 -10.60 -13.84 -33.42
N GLN A 1010 -11.00 -13.24 -34.54
CA GLN A 1010 -10.37 -13.49 -35.84
C GLN A 1010 -8.96 -12.88 -35.90
N ALA A 1011 -8.77 -11.69 -35.33
CA ALA A 1011 -7.46 -11.05 -35.23
C ALA A 1011 -6.52 -11.78 -34.26
N GLU A 1012 -7.02 -12.23 -33.11
CA GLU A 1012 -6.26 -13.01 -32.12
C GLU A 1012 -5.74 -14.32 -32.70
N ARG A 1013 -6.54 -15.08 -33.47
CA ARG A 1013 -6.05 -16.31 -34.13
C ARG A 1013 -4.92 -16.04 -35.11
N ALA A 1014 -5.05 -15.00 -35.93
CA ALA A 1014 -4.00 -14.60 -36.87
C ALA A 1014 -2.72 -14.10 -36.16
N LEU A 1015 -2.89 -13.45 -35.01
CA LEU A 1015 -1.79 -13.03 -34.14
C LEU A 1015 -1.16 -14.22 -33.39
N GLN A 1016 -1.94 -15.22 -32.98
CA GLN A 1016 -1.45 -16.40 -32.27
C GLN A 1016 -0.61 -17.30 -33.17
N GLU A 1017 -1.01 -17.51 -34.43
CA GLU A 1017 -0.20 -18.24 -35.41
C GLU A 1017 1.16 -17.54 -35.64
N ARG A 1018 1.16 -16.22 -35.78
CA ARG A 1018 2.40 -15.42 -35.87
C ARG A 1018 3.18 -15.36 -34.55
N ALA A 1019 2.51 -15.37 -33.41
CA ALA A 1019 3.15 -15.35 -32.10
C ALA A 1019 3.84 -16.67 -31.79
N VAL A 1020 3.29 -17.81 -32.22
CA VAL A 1020 3.95 -19.12 -32.10
C VAL A 1020 5.21 -19.17 -32.99
N GLU A 1021 5.14 -18.64 -34.21
CA GLU A 1021 6.31 -18.51 -35.09
C GLU A 1021 7.37 -17.57 -34.48
N LEU A 1022 6.97 -16.40 -33.99
CA LEU A 1022 7.86 -15.44 -33.32
C LEU A 1022 8.41 -15.96 -31.98
N THR A 1023 7.65 -16.76 -31.23
CA THR A 1023 8.11 -17.32 -29.95
C THR A 1023 9.14 -18.41 -30.18
N SER A 1024 8.97 -19.24 -31.22
CA SER A 1024 9.99 -20.21 -31.62
C SER A 1024 11.26 -19.51 -32.15
N LEU A 1025 11.11 -18.42 -32.91
CA LEU A 1025 12.25 -17.64 -33.39
C LEU A 1025 12.93 -16.85 -32.25
N ASN A 1026 12.18 -16.28 -31.31
CA ASN A 1026 12.71 -15.54 -30.16
C ASN A 1026 13.39 -16.47 -29.15
N THR A 1027 12.93 -17.70 -28.96
CA THR A 1027 13.63 -18.69 -28.12
C THR A 1027 14.94 -19.12 -28.76
N VAL A 1028 14.99 -19.30 -30.08
CA VAL A 1028 16.24 -19.51 -30.81
C VAL A 1028 17.14 -18.28 -30.70
N LEU A 1029 16.62 -17.07 -30.94
CA LEU A 1029 17.42 -15.84 -30.88
C LEU A 1029 17.99 -15.61 -29.47
N ALA A 1030 17.15 -15.74 -28.43
CA ALA A 1030 17.51 -15.56 -27.03
C ALA A 1030 18.58 -16.56 -26.59
N SER A 1031 18.44 -17.84 -26.97
CA SER A 1031 19.45 -18.85 -26.68
C SER A 1031 20.78 -18.57 -27.40
N THR A 1032 20.72 -18.06 -28.64
CA THR A 1032 21.94 -17.70 -29.39
C THR A 1032 22.62 -16.44 -28.83
N THR A 1033 21.86 -15.40 -28.45
CA THR A 1033 22.41 -14.20 -27.81
C THR A 1033 22.98 -14.49 -26.43
N ALA A 1034 22.30 -15.31 -25.62
CA ALA A 1034 22.82 -15.75 -24.32
C ALA A 1034 24.11 -16.56 -24.48
N MET A 1035 24.18 -17.43 -25.49
CA MET A 1035 25.39 -18.19 -25.80
C MET A 1035 26.54 -17.28 -26.27
N LEU A 1036 26.28 -16.30 -27.15
CA LEU A 1036 27.28 -15.34 -27.59
C LEU A 1036 27.78 -14.45 -26.45
N GLN A 1037 26.88 -13.98 -25.59
CA GLN A 1037 27.24 -13.16 -24.44
C GLN A 1037 28.08 -13.96 -23.44
N LYS A 1038 27.71 -15.22 -23.17
CA LYS A 1038 28.52 -16.15 -22.36
C LYS A 1038 29.89 -16.40 -22.99
N ARG A 1039 29.97 -16.63 -24.31
CA ARG A 1039 31.25 -16.83 -25.02
C ARG A 1039 32.12 -15.58 -25.01
N ASN A 1040 31.55 -14.39 -25.14
CA ASN A 1040 32.29 -13.13 -25.04
C ASN A 1040 32.84 -12.91 -23.63
N GLN A 1041 32.04 -13.17 -22.59
CA GLN A 1041 32.49 -13.11 -21.20
C GLN A 1041 33.59 -14.13 -20.90
N GLU A 1042 33.45 -15.38 -21.39
CA GLU A 1042 34.49 -16.42 -21.29
C GLU A 1042 35.80 -15.97 -21.98
N LEU A 1043 35.71 -15.34 -23.15
CA LEU A 1043 36.86 -14.81 -23.90
C LEU A 1043 37.55 -13.64 -23.19
N ASP A 1044 36.78 -12.72 -22.60
CA ASP A 1044 37.34 -11.59 -21.86
C ASP A 1044 37.99 -12.03 -20.54
N GLN A 1045 37.37 -12.99 -19.84
CA GLN A 1045 37.94 -13.59 -18.65
C GLN A 1045 39.21 -14.39 -18.98
N PHE A 1046 39.20 -15.16 -20.07
CA PHE A 1046 40.38 -15.88 -20.55
C PHE A 1046 41.52 -14.93 -20.92
N ALA A 1047 41.23 -13.86 -21.68
CA ALA A 1047 42.25 -12.87 -22.05
C ALA A 1047 42.84 -12.16 -20.81
N TYR A 1048 42.01 -11.86 -19.80
CA TYR A 1048 42.46 -11.27 -18.54
C TYR A 1048 43.39 -12.20 -17.76
N ILE A 1049 42.98 -13.46 -17.56
CA ILE A 1049 43.76 -14.46 -16.81
C ILE A 1049 45.10 -14.72 -17.51
N VAL A 1050 45.08 -15.00 -18.81
CA VAL A 1050 46.31 -15.28 -19.58
C VAL A 1050 47.27 -14.09 -19.55
N SER A 1051 46.77 -12.84 -19.61
CA SER A 1051 47.65 -11.68 -19.44
C SER A 1051 48.30 -11.63 -18.08
N HIS A 1052 47.53 -11.85 -17.02
CA HIS A 1052 48.02 -11.75 -15.66
C HIS A 1052 49.13 -12.79 -15.44
N ASP A 1053 48.89 -14.03 -15.88
CA ASP A 1053 49.81 -15.16 -15.74
C ASP A 1053 51.07 -15.03 -16.61
N LEU A 1054 50.99 -14.33 -17.75
CA LEU A 1054 52.18 -14.04 -18.58
C LEU A 1054 53.03 -12.88 -18.03
N LYS A 1055 52.41 -11.88 -17.38
CA LYS A 1055 53.15 -10.71 -16.83
C LYS A 1055 53.94 -11.06 -15.57
N ALA A 1056 53.38 -11.90 -14.70
CA ALA A 1056 54.02 -12.28 -13.44
C ALA A 1056 55.46 -12.85 -13.61
N PRO A 1057 55.72 -13.85 -14.48
CA PRO A 1057 57.06 -14.38 -14.68
C PRO A 1057 57.99 -13.39 -15.40
N LEU A 1058 57.46 -12.56 -16.31
CA LEU A 1058 58.25 -11.52 -16.97
C LEU A 1058 58.79 -10.51 -15.96
N ARG A 1059 57.94 -10.01 -15.05
CA ARG A 1059 58.37 -9.09 -13.97
C ARG A 1059 59.40 -9.73 -13.05
N ALA A 1060 59.23 -11.02 -12.71
CA ALA A 1060 60.22 -11.74 -11.92
C ALA A 1060 61.60 -11.80 -12.62
N ILE A 1061 61.63 -12.07 -13.94
CA ILE A 1061 62.87 -12.08 -14.74
C ILE A 1061 63.52 -10.69 -14.80
N ALA A 1062 62.74 -9.62 -14.98
CA ALA A 1062 63.26 -8.25 -14.97
C ALA A 1062 63.90 -7.89 -13.62
N ASN A 1063 63.18 -8.13 -12.52
CA ASN A 1063 63.64 -7.82 -11.16
C ASN A 1063 64.89 -8.63 -10.79
N LEU A 1064 64.92 -9.93 -11.10
CA LEU A 1064 66.10 -10.77 -10.87
C LEU A 1064 67.32 -10.27 -11.66
N SER A 1065 67.14 -9.86 -12.92
CA SER A 1065 68.21 -9.30 -13.73
C SER A 1065 68.70 -7.95 -13.22
N GLU A 1066 67.84 -7.16 -12.56
CA GLU A 1066 68.20 -5.89 -11.93
C GLU A 1066 69.01 -6.13 -10.65
N TRP A 1067 68.54 -7.01 -9.77
CA TRP A 1067 69.27 -7.41 -8.56
C TRP A 1067 70.66 -7.98 -8.87
N ILE A 1068 70.80 -8.82 -9.91
CA ILE A 1068 72.10 -9.38 -10.32
C ILE A 1068 73.08 -8.28 -10.75
N GLU A 1069 72.61 -7.22 -11.40
CA GLU A 1069 73.47 -6.11 -11.82
C GLU A 1069 73.85 -5.20 -10.64
N GLU A 1070 72.91 -4.92 -9.73
CA GLU A 1070 73.16 -4.11 -8.53
C GLU A 1070 74.16 -4.79 -7.59
N ASP A 1071 74.02 -6.10 -7.34
CA ASP A 1071 74.89 -6.84 -6.42
C ASP A 1071 76.31 -7.06 -6.96
N LEU A 1072 76.49 -7.16 -8.28
CA LEU A 1072 77.77 -7.51 -8.93
C LEU A 1072 78.37 -6.36 -9.75
N GLN A 1073 77.89 -5.13 -9.57
CA GLN A 1073 78.19 -3.98 -10.41
C GLN A 1073 79.70 -3.72 -10.63
N ALA A 1074 80.53 -3.97 -9.60
CA ALA A 1074 81.98 -3.75 -9.65
C ALA A 1074 82.79 -4.91 -10.29
N GLU A 1075 82.20 -6.11 -10.39
CA GLU A 1075 82.85 -7.32 -10.89
C GLU A 1075 82.36 -7.77 -12.27
N LEU A 1076 81.23 -7.23 -12.74
CA LEU A 1076 80.68 -7.55 -14.06
C LEU A 1076 81.45 -6.84 -15.18
N PRO A 1077 81.97 -7.59 -16.18
CA PRO A 1077 82.51 -6.99 -17.39
C PRO A 1077 81.46 -6.13 -18.11
N PRO A 1078 81.85 -5.05 -18.81
CA PRO A 1078 80.92 -4.15 -19.52
C PRO A 1078 79.98 -4.89 -20.49
N GLU A 1079 80.48 -5.96 -21.11
CA GLU A 1079 79.71 -6.81 -22.02
C GLU A 1079 78.53 -7.50 -21.30
N ASN A 1080 78.71 -7.95 -20.05
CA ASN A 1080 77.66 -8.64 -19.30
C ASN A 1080 76.60 -7.68 -18.76
N GLN A 1081 77.00 -6.47 -18.34
CA GLN A 1081 76.05 -5.41 -17.99
C GLN A 1081 75.16 -5.07 -19.19
N GLN A 1082 75.76 -4.96 -20.37
CA GLN A 1082 75.02 -4.74 -21.62
C GLN A 1082 74.06 -5.89 -21.94
N GLN A 1083 74.43 -7.16 -21.70
CA GLN A 1083 73.54 -8.31 -21.90
C GLN A 1083 72.35 -8.32 -20.91
N LEU A 1084 72.58 -7.98 -19.64
CA LEU A 1084 71.50 -7.88 -18.64
C LEU A 1084 70.53 -6.74 -18.99
N GLN A 1085 71.07 -5.60 -19.42
CA GLN A 1085 70.27 -4.48 -19.89
C GLN A 1085 69.44 -4.85 -21.13
N LEU A 1086 70.02 -5.57 -22.10
CA LEU A 1086 69.31 -6.09 -23.27
C LEU A 1086 68.20 -7.08 -22.87
N LEU A 1087 68.44 -7.92 -21.85
CA LEU A 1087 67.44 -8.86 -21.35
C LEU A 1087 66.25 -8.13 -20.73
N ARG A 1088 66.49 -7.14 -19.84
CA ARG A 1088 65.40 -6.33 -19.26
C ARG A 1088 64.62 -5.57 -20.34
N GLN A 1089 65.30 -4.98 -21.32
CA GLN A 1089 64.64 -4.31 -22.45
C GLN A 1089 63.73 -5.26 -23.25
N ARG A 1090 64.14 -6.52 -23.46
CA ARG A 1090 63.30 -7.54 -24.12
C ARG A 1090 62.09 -7.94 -23.28
N VAL A 1091 62.25 -8.02 -21.96
CA VAL A 1091 61.16 -8.31 -21.02
C VAL A 1091 60.12 -7.20 -21.01
N TYR A 1092 60.53 -5.93 -20.87
CA TYR A 1092 59.61 -4.79 -20.93
C TYR A 1092 58.92 -4.66 -22.28
N ARG A 1093 59.63 -4.94 -23.38
CA ARG A 1093 59.03 -5.01 -24.71
C ARG A 1093 57.92 -6.07 -24.77
N MET A 1094 58.13 -7.24 -24.17
CA MET A 1094 57.13 -8.31 -24.12
C MET A 1094 55.92 -7.93 -23.27
N GLU A 1095 56.13 -7.28 -22.13
CA GLU A 1095 55.04 -6.76 -21.28
C GLU A 1095 54.19 -5.72 -22.02
N ASN A 1096 54.83 -4.80 -22.75
CA ASN A 1096 54.15 -3.80 -23.57
C ASN A 1096 53.38 -4.42 -24.76
N LEU A 1097 53.91 -5.47 -25.36
CA LEU A 1097 53.18 -6.23 -26.40
C LEU A 1097 51.93 -6.90 -25.83
N ILE A 1098 52.02 -7.52 -24.66
CA ILE A 1098 50.87 -8.14 -23.97
C ILE A 1098 49.81 -7.08 -23.66
N ASN A 1099 50.22 -5.92 -23.14
CA ASN A 1099 49.33 -4.79 -22.89
C ASN A 1099 48.61 -4.33 -24.17
N GLY A 1100 49.36 -4.11 -25.24
CA GLY A 1100 48.79 -3.67 -26.51
C GLY A 1100 47.79 -4.67 -27.11
N VAL A 1101 48.04 -5.98 -26.99
CA VAL A 1101 47.11 -7.02 -27.47
C VAL A 1101 45.81 -7.02 -26.65
N LEU A 1102 45.90 -6.81 -25.34
CA LEU A 1102 44.70 -6.77 -24.48
C LEU A 1102 43.87 -5.53 -24.72
N GLU A 1103 44.51 -4.38 -24.87
CA GLU A 1103 43.84 -3.15 -25.25
C GLU A 1103 43.14 -3.34 -26.58
N TYR A 1104 43.84 -3.85 -27.59
CA TYR A 1104 43.25 -4.18 -28.88
C TYR A 1104 42.04 -5.12 -28.74
N SER A 1105 42.11 -6.16 -27.91
CA SER A 1105 40.97 -7.08 -27.67
C SER A 1105 39.77 -6.39 -27.01
N ARG A 1106 40.02 -5.47 -26.07
CA ARG A 1106 39.00 -4.76 -25.27
C ARG A 1106 38.31 -3.61 -26.01
N VAL A 1107 38.94 -3.02 -27.03
CA VAL A 1107 38.30 -1.98 -27.86
C VAL A 1107 36.98 -2.51 -28.43
N GLY A 1108 35.87 -1.89 -27.99
CA GLY A 1108 34.49 -2.26 -28.35
C GLY A 1108 33.72 -3.13 -27.37
N ARG A 1109 34.32 -3.56 -26.24
CA ARG A 1109 33.70 -4.48 -25.27
C ARG A 1109 33.38 -3.87 -23.89
N LYS A 1110 33.87 -2.66 -23.60
CA LYS A 1110 33.58 -1.92 -22.36
C LYS A 1110 32.45 -0.91 -22.58
N GLU A 1111 31.42 -0.94 -21.73
CA GLU A 1111 30.50 0.19 -21.58
C GLU A 1111 31.32 1.43 -21.19
N THR A 1112 31.37 2.41 -22.09
CA THR A 1112 32.13 3.63 -21.90
C THR A 1112 31.17 4.82 -21.96
N THR A 1113 31.31 5.74 -21.02
CA THR A 1113 30.42 6.90 -20.88
C THR A 1113 30.67 7.92 -21.97
N ILE A 1114 29.60 8.44 -22.57
CA ILE A 1114 29.63 9.56 -23.49
C ILE A 1114 29.68 10.85 -22.66
N GLU A 1115 30.66 11.71 -22.93
CA GLU A 1115 30.82 13.00 -22.24
C GLU A 1115 31.11 14.13 -23.23
N THR A 1116 30.86 15.38 -22.82
CA THR A 1116 31.20 16.56 -23.62
C THR A 1116 32.52 17.13 -23.13
N PHE A 1117 33.51 17.26 -24.03
CA PHE A 1117 34.86 17.66 -23.66
C PHE A 1117 35.52 18.54 -24.74
N SER A 1118 36.44 19.42 -24.31
CA SER A 1118 37.27 20.23 -25.20
C SER A 1118 38.41 19.40 -25.77
N VAL A 1119 38.52 19.32 -27.10
CA VAL A 1119 39.64 18.61 -27.74
C VAL A 1119 40.97 19.32 -27.50
N LEU A 1120 40.95 20.65 -27.31
CA LEU A 1120 42.16 21.41 -26.96
C LEU A 1120 42.73 20.97 -25.61
N GLU A 1121 41.88 20.89 -24.58
CA GLU A 1121 42.30 20.45 -23.24
C GLU A 1121 42.79 19.00 -23.26
N LEU A 1122 42.09 18.12 -23.98
CA LEU A 1122 42.51 16.74 -24.18
C LEU A 1122 43.90 16.63 -24.84
N LEU A 1123 44.17 17.44 -25.86
CA LEU A 1123 45.48 17.47 -26.52
C LEU A 1123 46.56 17.98 -25.56
N THR A 1124 46.28 18.99 -24.74
CA THR A 1124 47.20 19.45 -23.70
C THR A 1124 47.51 18.34 -22.71
N ASP A 1125 46.51 17.64 -22.18
CA ASP A 1125 46.69 16.51 -21.26
C ASP A 1125 47.56 15.39 -21.89
N VAL A 1126 47.30 15.08 -23.17
CA VAL A 1126 48.05 14.05 -23.91
C VAL A 1126 49.50 14.47 -24.14
N ILE A 1127 49.74 15.72 -24.54
CA ILE A 1127 51.10 16.24 -24.79
C ILE A 1127 51.90 16.29 -23.50
N ASP A 1128 51.31 16.77 -22.40
CA ASP A 1128 51.94 16.80 -21.08
C ASP A 1128 52.32 15.39 -20.63
N SER A 1129 51.42 14.42 -20.80
CA SER A 1129 51.68 13.03 -20.46
C SER A 1129 52.78 12.39 -21.32
N LEU A 1130 52.92 12.78 -22.59
CA LEU A 1130 53.99 12.27 -23.47
C LEU A 1130 55.35 12.90 -23.17
N SER A 1131 55.38 14.07 -22.53
CA SER A 1131 56.60 14.76 -22.11
C SER A 1131 57.66 14.87 -23.24
N PRO A 1132 57.35 15.54 -24.37
CA PRO A 1132 58.27 15.66 -25.49
C PRO A 1132 59.59 16.35 -25.07
N PRO A 1133 60.72 16.06 -25.76
CA PRO A 1133 61.99 16.72 -25.49
C PRO A 1133 61.86 18.25 -25.58
N PRO A 1134 62.59 19.05 -24.78
CA PRO A 1134 62.48 20.51 -24.80
C PRO A 1134 62.84 21.16 -26.15
N THR A 1135 63.54 20.43 -27.02
CA THR A 1135 63.93 20.84 -28.36
C THR A 1135 62.86 20.51 -29.42
N PHE A 1136 61.85 19.72 -29.07
CA PHE A 1136 60.79 19.24 -29.98
C PHE A 1136 59.60 20.20 -29.93
N THR A 1137 59.10 20.61 -31.10
CA THR A 1137 58.03 21.62 -31.19
C THR A 1137 56.72 20.97 -31.63
N ILE A 1138 55.64 21.15 -30.86
CA ILE A 1138 54.30 20.68 -31.22
C ILE A 1138 53.40 21.90 -31.37
N GLU A 1139 52.86 22.11 -32.56
CA GLU A 1139 52.05 23.27 -32.92
C GLU A 1139 50.61 22.84 -33.25
N ILE A 1140 49.64 23.47 -32.59
CA ILE A 1140 48.21 23.26 -32.86
C ILE A 1140 47.75 24.40 -33.78
N VAL A 1141 47.53 24.07 -35.06
CA VAL A 1141 47.46 25.06 -36.15
C VAL A 1141 46.04 25.62 -36.38
N SER A 1142 45.02 24.94 -35.85
CA SER A 1142 43.61 25.27 -36.06
C SER A 1142 42.82 25.25 -34.75
N PRO A 1143 41.70 26.00 -34.63
CA PRO A 1143 40.83 25.90 -33.45
C PRO A 1143 40.26 24.49 -33.32
N MET A 1144 40.37 23.93 -32.11
CA MET A 1144 39.92 22.57 -31.81
C MET A 1144 38.45 22.56 -31.37
N PRO A 1145 37.63 21.61 -31.85
CA PRO A 1145 36.21 21.56 -31.51
C PRO A 1145 35.97 21.05 -30.08
N THR A 1146 34.78 21.33 -29.56
CA THR A 1146 34.21 20.63 -28.40
C THR A 1146 33.35 19.49 -28.94
N LEU A 1147 33.57 18.26 -28.45
CA LEU A 1147 32.89 17.06 -28.93
C LEU A 1147 32.10 16.40 -27.82
N THR A 1148 30.96 15.77 -28.17
CA THR A 1148 30.21 14.88 -27.29
C THR A 1148 30.45 13.45 -27.75
N GLY A 1149 31.19 12.68 -26.96
CA GLY A 1149 31.62 11.35 -27.35
C GLY A 1149 32.44 10.65 -26.29
N ILE A 1150 33.14 9.59 -26.68
CA ILE A 1150 34.01 8.83 -25.78
C ILE A 1150 35.39 9.47 -25.73
N LYS A 1151 35.64 10.36 -24.76
CA LYS A 1151 36.92 11.09 -24.56
C LYS A 1151 38.13 10.17 -24.55
N LEU A 1152 38.01 9.03 -23.88
CA LEU A 1152 39.08 8.03 -23.73
C LEU A 1152 39.62 7.54 -25.08
N PHE A 1153 38.73 7.28 -26.05
CA PHE A 1153 39.11 6.76 -27.36
C PHE A 1153 39.83 7.81 -28.20
N LEU A 1154 39.35 9.05 -28.19
CA LEU A 1154 40.00 10.13 -28.91
C LEU A 1154 41.37 10.48 -28.32
N GLY A 1155 41.49 10.45 -26.99
CA GLY A 1155 42.77 10.63 -26.29
C GLY A 1155 43.79 9.54 -26.63
N GLN A 1156 43.33 8.28 -26.71
CA GLN A 1156 44.17 7.15 -27.11
C GLN A 1156 44.65 7.27 -28.56
N ILE A 1157 43.81 7.79 -29.47
CA ILE A 1157 44.23 8.04 -30.86
C ILE A 1157 45.36 9.08 -30.89
N PHE A 1158 45.16 10.23 -30.25
CA PHE A 1158 46.16 11.30 -30.25
C PHE A 1158 47.46 10.87 -29.58
N SER A 1159 47.40 10.17 -28.43
CA SER A 1159 48.59 9.67 -27.73
C SER A 1159 49.42 8.75 -28.63
N ASN A 1160 48.77 7.84 -29.37
CA ASN A 1160 49.47 6.93 -30.27
C ASN A 1160 50.08 7.64 -31.49
N LEU A 1161 49.38 8.59 -32.11
CA LEU A 1161 49.87 9.30 -33.29
C LEU A 1161 50.99 10.28 -32.94
N ILE A 1162 50.81 11.10 -31.91
CA ILE A 1162 51.81 12.07 -31.44
C ILE A 1162 53.04 11.34 -30.88
N GLY A 1163 52.83 10.28 -30.08
CA GLY A 1163 53.92 9.46 -29.57
C GLY A 1163 54.75 8.82 -30.68
N ASN A 1164 54.11 8.32 -31.76
CA ASN A 1164 54.84 7.80 -32.92
C ASN A 1164 55.68 8.86 -33.61
N ALA A 1165 55.13 10.06 -33.80
CA ALA A 1165 55.83 11.18 -34.42
C ALA A 1165 57.10 11.58 -33.64
N ILE A 1166 57.04 11.56 -32.30
CA ILE A 1166 58.18 11.85 -31.43
C ILE A 1166 59.20 10.70 -31.43
N ASN A 1167 58.75 9.47 -31.19
CA ASN A 1167 59.64 8.33 -30.93
C ASN A 1167 60.44 7.87 -32.17
N HIS A 1168 59.82 7.98 -33.34
CA HIS A 1168 60.41 7.59 -34.63
C HIS A 1168 61.05 8.77 -35.39
N HIS A 1169 61.13 9.94 -34.77
CA HIS A 1169 61.74 11.11 -35.38
C HIS A 1169 63.27 10.93 -35.56
N PRO A 1170 63.84 11.30 -36.73
CA PRO A 1170 65.28 11.19 -36.98
C PRO A 1170 66.11 12.26 -36.27
N ARG A 1171 65.50 13.39 -35.90
CA ARG A 1171 66.15 14.55 -35.27
C ARG A 1171 65.57 14.85 -33.89
N ALA A 1172 66.37 15.44 -33.00
CA ALA A 1172 65.94 15.83 -31.66
C ALA A 1172 65.14 17.15 -31.63
N ASP A 1173 65.18 17.94 -32.71
CA ASP A 1173 64.46 19.21 -32.90
C ASP A 1173 63.27 19.09 -33.88
N GLY A 1174 62.59 17.93 -33.86
CA GLY A 1174 61.46 17.67 -34.74
C GLY A 1174 60.24 18.57 -34.48
N HIS A 1175 59.41 18.69 -35.51
CA HIS A 1175 58.21 19.50 -35.51
C HIS A 1175 56.98 18.64 -35.83
N VAL A 1176 55.92 18.84 -35.03
CA VAL A 1176 54.62 18.17 -35.22
C VAL A 1176 53.51 19.19 -35.29
N TRP A 1177 52.67 19.09 -36.32
CA TRP A 1177 51.50 19.94 -36.53
C TRP A 1177 50.22 19.13 -36.32
N ILE A 1178 49.29 19.70 -35.55
CA ILE A 1178 47.97 19.12 -35.32
C ILE A 1178 46.92 20.10 -35.83
N SER A 1179 46.02 19.61 -36.69
CA SER A 1179 44.92 20.42 -37.23
C SER A 1179 43.60 19.63 -37.28
N ALA A 1180 42.49 20.36 -37.35
CA ALA A 1180 41.14 19.85 -37.43
C ALA A 1180 40.38 20.62 -38.51
N LYS A 1181 39.62 19.90 -39.32
CA LYS A 1181 38.79 20.43 -40.39
C LYS A 1181 37.36 19.93 -40.21
N GLU A 1182 36.41 20.83 -40.21
CA GLU A 1182 35.00 20.49 -40.14
C GLU A 1182 34.48 20.02 -41.51
N LEU A 1183 33.88 18.83 -41.57
CA LEU A 1183 33.15 18.29 -42.73
C LEU A 1183 31.65 18.23 -42.41
N GLU A 1184 30.79 17.75 -43.32
CA GLU A 1184 29.33 17.76 -43.13
C GLU A 1184 28.90 17.00 -41.85
N ASN A 1185 29.30 15.72 -41.75
CA ASN A 1185 28.93 14.82 -40.63
C ASN A 1185 30.10 14.41 -39.73
N PHE A 1186 31.32 14.87 -40.03
CA PHE A 1186 32.54 14.47 -39.33
C PHE A 1186 33.47 15.67 -39.10
N TYR A 1187 34.35 15.57 -38.12
CA TYR A 1187 35.60 16.32 -38.04
C TYR A 1187 36.73 15.46 -38.59
N GLU A 1188 37.53 16.00 -39.50
CA GLU A 1188 38.75 15.39 -39.98
C GLU A 1188 39.94 15.98 -39.22
N PHE A 1189 40.63 15.15 -38.45
CA PHE A 1189 41.84 15.52 -37.73
C PHE A 1189 43.07 15.08 -38.52
N ALA A 1190 44.10 15.92 -38.53
CA ALA A 1190 45.38 15.63 -39.16
C ALA A 1190 46.52 15.82 -38.16
N VAL A 1191 47.38 14.81 -38.04
CA VAL A 1191 48.63 14.86 -37.26
C VAL A 1191 49.79 14.68 -38.23
N SER A 1192 50.65 15.69 -38.35
CA SER A 1192 51.75 15.74 -39.30
C SER A 1192 53.09 15.90 -38.62
N ASP A 1193 54.13 15.22 -39.10
CA ASP A 1193 55.52 15.35 -38.64
C ASP A 1193 56.49 15.69 -39.79
N ASP A 1194 57.66 16.25 -39.47
CA ASP A 1194 58.76 16.52 -40.42
C ASP A 1194 59.87 15.43 -40.39
N GLY A 1195 59.48 14.19 -40.12
CA GLY A 1195 60.35 13.04 -39.94
C GLY A 1195 60.76 12.31 -41.22
N LYS A 1196 61.17 11.03 -41.06
CA LYS A 1196 61.71 10.20 -42.16
C LYS A 1196 60.70 9.91 -43.28
N GLY A 1197 59.40 10.05 -43.03
CA GLY A 1197 58.35 9.59 -43.92
C GLY A 1197 58.30 8.07 -44.12
N ILE A 1198 57.23 7.60 -44.74
CA ILE A 1198 56.88 6.19 -44.94
C ILE A 1198 56.73 5.93 -46.44
N ALA A 1199 57.46 4.93 -46.95
CA ALA A 1199 57.36 4.54 -48.35
C ALA A 1199 55.92 4.08 -48.72
N PRO A 1200 55.39 4.45 -49.91
CA PRO A 1200 54.01 4.14 -50.31
C PRO A 1200 53.63 2.65 -50.23
N GLU A 1201 54.58 1.75 -50.50
CA GLU A 1201 54.41 0.30 -50.39
C GLU A 1201 54.08 -0.20 -48.98
N HIS A 1202 54.30 0.63 -47.96
CA HIS A 1202 54.03 0.30 -46.56
C HIS A 1202 52.77 0.96 -45.99
N HIS A 1203 52.15 1.91 -46.68
CA HIS A 1203 50.99 2.68 -46.20
C HIS A 1203 49.80 1.80 -45.76
N GLN A 1204 49.56 0.68 -46.44
CA GLN A 1204 48.51 -0.27 -46.03
C GLN A 1204 48.96 -1.20 -44.89
N ARG A 1205 50.27 -1.48 -44.79
CA ARG A 1205 50.82 -2.49 -43.88
C ARG A 1205 51.02 -1.95 -42.47
N ILE A 1206 51.27 -0.66 -42.30
CA ILE A 1206 51.51 -0.02 -40.98
C ILE A 1206 50.33 -0.15 -40.01
N PHE A 1207 49.10 -0.35 -40.51
CA PHE A 1207 47.92 -0.55 -39.67
C PHE A 1207 47.71 -2.01 -39.24
N GLY A 1208 48.59 -2.93 -39.62
CA GLY A 1208 48.55 -4.33 -39.20
C GLY A 1208 49.09 -4.53 -37.78
N ILE A 1209 48.57 -5.52 -37.06
CA ILE A 1209 49.06 -5.88 -35.72
C ILE A 1209 50.49 -6.42 -35.83
N PHE A 1210 51.39 -5.94 -34.96
CA PHE A 1210 52.83 -6.29 -34.90
C PHE A 1210 53.66 -5.84 -36.10
N GLN A 1211 53.20 -4.84 -36.86
CA GLN A 1211 53.96 -4.31 -38.01
C GLN A 1211 54.85 -3.16 -37.56
N THR A 1212 56.15 -3.28 -37.85
CA THR A 1212 57.18 -2.24 -37.63
C THR A 1212 58.02 -2.12 -38.90
N LEU A 1213 58.35 -0.90 -39.32
CA LEU A 1213 59.00 -0.63 -40.62
C LEU A 1213 60.52 -0.86 -40.60
N GLU A 1214 61.15 -0.63 -39.45
CA GLU A 1214 62.58 -0.92 -39.23
C GLU A 1214 62.70 -1.90 -38.04
N LYS A 1215 63.75 -2.74 -38.04
CA LYS A 1215 64.23 -3.42 -36.82
C LYS A 1215 64.79 -2.35 -35.87
N SER A 1216 63.91 -1.57 -35.26
CA SER A 1216 64.29 -0.49 -34.35
C SER A 1216 64.99 -1.10 -33.13
N GLU A 1217 66.20 -0.63 -32.86
CA GLU A 1217 66.93 -0.93 -31.62
C GLU A 1217 66.32 -0.23 -30.39
N LYS A 1218 65.31 0.64 -30.57
CA LYS A 1218 64.60 1.29 -29.47
C LYS A 1218 63.52 0.36 -28.87
N PRO A 1219 63.48 0.16 -27.54
CA PRO A 1219 62.63 -0.83 -26.87
C PRO A 1219 61.11 -0.55 -26.88
N GLU A 1220 60.66 0.64 -27.34
CA GLU A 1220 59.28 1.10 -27.15
C GLU A 1220 58.29 0.74 -28.28
N SER A 1221 58.75 0.38 -29.49
CA SER A 1221 57.82 0.15 -30.61
C SER A 1221 57.19 -1.25 -30.57
N THR A 1222 55.95 -1.34 -30.09
CA THR A 1222 55.15 -2.58 -30.06
C THR A 1222 54.58 -2.96 -31.43
N GLY A 1223 54.41 -1.98 -32.34
CA GLY A 1223 53.76 -2.19 -33.64
C GLY A 1223 52.25 -2.46 -33.55
N ILE A 1224 51.62 -2.13 -32.42
CA ILE A 1224 50.18 -2.33 -32.17
C ILE A 1224 49.41 -0.99 -32.20
N GLY A 1225 50.08 0.13 -31.86
CA GLY A 1225 49.43 1.45 -31.71
C GLY A 1225 48.58 1.89 -32.90
N LEU A 1226 49.12 1.83 -34.13
CA LEU A 1226 48.36 2.20 -35.34
C LEU A 1226 47.18 1.25 -35.63
N ALA A 1227 47.29 -0.03 -35.25
CA ALA A 1227 46.19 -0.98 -35.37
C ALA A 1227 45.06 -0.68 -34.37
N ILE A 1228 45.41 -0.23 -33.15
CA ILE A 1228 44.44 0.27 -32.17
C ILE A 1228 43.75 1.52 -32.70
N VAL A 1229 44.51 2.49 -33.22
CA VAL A 1229 43.96 3.72 -33.81
C VAL A 1229 42.94 3.39 -34.89
N LYS A 1230 43.31 2.54 -35.86
CA LYS A 1230 42.41 2.12 -36.94
C LYS A 1230 41.14 1.46 -36.41
N LYS A 1231 41.28 0.53 -35.47
CA LYS A 1231 40.15 -0.18 -34.87
C LYS A 1231 39.19 0.78 -34.14
N ILE A 1232 39.72 1.76 -33.40
CA ILE A 1232 38.89 2.76 -32.70
C ILE A 1232 38.14 3.64 -33.70
N VAL A 1233 38.82 4.15 -34.73
CA VAL A 1233 38.23 5.01 -35.76
C VAL A 1233 37.12 4.27 -36.52
N GLU A 1234 37.38 3.04 -36.96
CA GLU A 1234 36.38 2.21 -37.66
C GLU A 1234 35.18 1.87 -36.76
N LEU A 1235 35.42 1.64 -35.47
CA LEU A 1235 34.35 1.34 -34.50
C LEU A 1235 33.39 2.52 -34.29
N GLN A 1236 33.89 3.75 -34.42
CA GLN A 1236 33.07 4.96 -34.38
C GLN A 1236 32.48 5.34 -35.76
N GLY A 1237 32.68 4.50 -36.78
CA GLY A 1237 32.19 4.76 -38.14
C GLY A 1237 33.03 5.78 -38.94
N GLY A 1238 34.22 6.13 -38.45
CA GLY A 1238 35.19 6.98 -39.14
C GLY A 1238 36.15 6.19 -40.04
N ASN A 1239 37.05 6.90 -40.72
CA ASN A 1239 38.09 6.33 -41.56
C ASN A 1239 39.45 6.98 -41.26
N ILE A 1240 40.55 6.23 -41.41
CA ILE A 1240 41.92 6.73 -41.24
C ILE A 1240 42.75 6.48 -42.50
N THR A 1241 43.53 7.47 -42.91
CA THR A 1241 44.43 7.44 -44.06
C THR A 1241 45.79 8.05 -43.69
N VAL A 1242 46.80 7.79 -44.52
CA VAL A 1242 48.17 8.30 -44.34
C VAL A 1242 48.66 8.89 -45.65
N GLU A 1243 49.25 10.07 -45.59
CA GLU A 1243 49.97 10.72 -46.67
C GLU A 1243 51.42 10.87 -46.25
N SER A 1244 52.35 10.28 -47.00
CA SER A 1244 53.75 10.32 -46.63
C SER A 1244 54.68 10.01 -47.80
N GLU A 1245 55.79 10.73 -47.86
CA GLU A 1245 56.88 10.51 -48.79
C GLU A 1245 58.21 10.40 -48.04
N VAL A 1246 59.12 9.56 -48.55
CA VAL A 1246 60.41 9.32 -47.90
C VAL A 1246 61.21 10.63 -47.83
N ASN A 1247 61.66 10.97 -46.62
CA ASN A 1247 62.35 12.20 -46.21
C ASN A 1247 61.51 13.49 -46.27
N GLN A 1248 60.19 13.41 -46.39
CA GLN A 1248 59.29 14.58 -46.35
C GLN A 1248 58.28 14.56 -45.19
N GLY A 1249 58.45 13.64 -44.22
CA GLY A 1249 57.52 13.51 -43.09
C GLY A 1249 56.27 12.67 -43.38
N THR A 1250 55.40 12.57 -42.38
CA THR A 1250 54.18 11.74 -42.41
C THR A 1250 53.00 12.55 -41.92
N THR A 1251 51.86 12.43 -42.60
CA THR A 1251 50.58 13.00 -42.16
C THR A 1251 49.54 11.90 -42.03
N PHE A 1252 48.95 11.75 -40.85
CA PHE A 1252 47.82 10.86 -40.62
C PHE A 1252 46.53 11.65 -40.55
N HIS A 1253 45.55 11.28 -41.39
CA HIS A 1253 44.21 11.86 -41.40
C HIS A 1253 43.20 10.87 -40.86
N PHE A 1254 42.39 11.27 -39.88
CA PHE A 1254 41.28 10.45 -39.40
C PHE A 1254 39.98 11.24 -39.24
N SER A 1255 38.85 10.62 -39.61
CA SER A 1255 37.54 11.21 -39.42
C SER A 1255 36.89 10.76 -38.11
N TRP A 1256 36.21 11.69 -37.44
CA TRP A 1256 35.51 11.48 -36.19
C TRP A 1256 34.09 12.07 -36.26
N PRO A 1257 33.04 11.34 -35.85
CA PRO A 1257 31.67 11.85 -35.90
C PRO A 1257 31.51 13.16 -35.09
N LYS A 1258 30.63 14.06 -35.57
CA LYS A 1258 30.30 15.30 -34.87
C LYS A 1258 29.53 15.07 -33.57
#